data_AF-A0A315DXB8-F1
#
_entry.id   AF-A0A315DXB8-F1
#
_cell.length_a   1.000
_cell.length_b   1.000
_cell.length_c   1.000
_cell.angle_alpha   90.00
_cell.angle_beta   90.00
_cell.angle_gamma   90.00
#
_symmetry.space_group_name_H-M   'P 1'
#
loop_
_entity.id
_entity.type
_entity.pdbx_description
1 polymer ?
#
loop_
_entity_poly.entity_id
_entity_poly.type
_entity_poly.pdbx_seq_one_letter_code
_entity_poly.pdbx_strand_id
1 'polypeptide(L)'
;MSRITELRNLIIKAKHAYYYSGEPMMDDAEYDALEDELRQHSPDDPVLKIVGAQVPAESMLTKARHSIPMGSQSKVNSENEFRTWCQRNDVGPIHASVKGDGASAAAYYSNGRLVQAISRGDGVLGEDITANALRFKGLPVWVESEGRPFNGAVRFEVILTVEDWTRIDPSRSKNPRNAGTGIMGRKNGLQSDFLTIFAFDLDESRDGTPYNFATESEKTARLAELGFSVMPHTHCSDADEAVQYFKTIAQTRNELPIWIDGVVMKINAIEKQVELGVTGGRPKGQIAWKFDSAGAETVLEGVVVSGGHTGGLYPTAQLRAVDIGGTTITNASLANYDEIARLDVAIGDSVWVVKANDIIPKIIRVTERPAHRRAILQPACCPFCGGEVGRRINVAGNDGVIIECRNLNCEKKSTGKIRRWIASLDILGVGDVVLEAMVEKLDLTDAADLYTLRERGDELADLLINVDRDLKLGAKRATSILDAIEATRELSLSQFLGSLGLDHLGKRRVEIMISAADGALDELTAWRSGLLRDASFAAGVGVPSIGAEIQDGIDSMSQVIDKLLDAGVSITTGSAHGTAEQPELTVCISGKLHSGRKKSDYQEPLLAIGYALVDEVSKGLNFLVLADADSGSSKAEKARKLGVQVISEAQLIEMVGNFTSQESVSKFELPIQTSIVSKPQKENAMSKATTPLSVDASARRFEFVDDKSAKFWEVDVIAESVEVKFGKIGINGQAQIKEFETTDAARKHAEKLVHEKLKNGYQEVVQGAYQKVSQAPAKPVPAPVKPVSVKAKSSPAPEKSAPSSKKVCISGKLPSGNKKADYEAPLLAAGYSLVDDVVHDLAYLVLADPAPMSSKAEKARKLGVAVISEEDLQVLLHTNP
;
A
#
# COMPACT_ATOMS: atom_id res chain seq x y z
N MET A 1 -0.19 20.24 -25.58
CA MET A 1 0.02 19.09 -26.50
C MET A 1 -0.13 19.55 -27.96
N SER A 2 0.49 18.86 -28.93
CA SER A 2 0.30 19.10 -30.37
C SER A 2 -0.64 18.06 -30.99
N ARG A 3 -1.25 18.35 -32.16
CA ARG A 3 -2.14 17.39 -32.83
C ARG A 3 -1.45 16.06 -33.20
N ILE A 4 -0.19 16.12 -33.64
CA ILE A 4 0.63 14.91 -33.89
C ILE A 4 0.78 14.09 -32.60
N THR A 5 1.06 14.76 -31.48
CA THR A 5 1.20 14.11 -30.17
C THR A 5 -0.14 13.51 -29.68
N GLU A 6 -1.28 14.16 -29.94
CA GLU A 6 -2.62 13.59 -29.67
C GLU A 6 -2.86 12.32 -30.49
N LEU A 7 -2.64 12.37 -31.81
CA LEU A 7 -2.82 11.25 -32.72
C LEU A 7 -1.97 10.04 -32.31
N ARG A 8 -0.68 10.24 -31.99
CA ARG A 8 0.18 9.19 -31.44
C ARG A 8 -0.40 8.56 -30.18
N ASN A 9 -0.90 9.36 -29.24
CA ASN A 9 -1.49 8.85 -28.00
C ASN A 9 -2.76 8.03 -28.26
N LEU A 10 -3.65 8.50 -29.14
CA LEU A 10 -4.85 7.78 -29.53
C LEU A 10 -4.53 6.45 -30.22
N ILE A 11 -3.67 6.46 -31.24
CA ILE A 11 -3.29 5.26 -32.01
C ILE A 11 -2.61 4.22 -31.12
N ILE A 12 -1.68 4.62 -30.24
CA ILE A 12 -1.02 3.67 -29.32
C ILE A 12 -2.04 3.05 -28.34
N LYS A 13 -2.98 3.85 -27.80
CA LYS A 13 -4.02 3.33 -26.89
C LYS A 13 -5.05 2.46 -27.61
N ALA A 14 -5.41 2.79 -28.85
CA ALA A 14 -6.30 1.99 -29.68
C ALA A 14 -5.67 0.62 -30.03
N LYS A 15 -4.40 0.59 -30.51
CA LYS A 15 -3.63 -0.66 -30.69
C LYS A 15 -3.64 -1.49 -29.40
N HIS A 16 -3.32 -0.89 -28.25
CA HIS A 16 -3.27 -1.59 -26.97
C HIS A 16 -4.63 -2.12 -26.49
N ALA A 17 -5.72 -1.38 -26.73
CA ALA A 17 -7.09 -1.83 -26.41
C ALA A 17 -7.51 -3.01 -27.30
N TYR A 18 -7.31 -2.90 -28.61
CA TYR A 18 -7.62 -3.94 -29.59
C TYR A 18 -6.92 -5.27 -29.24
N TYR A 19 -5.61 -5.25 -28.96
CA TYR A 19 -4.86 -6.48 -28.69
C TYR A 19 -5.05 -7.06 -27.28
N TYR A 20 -5.40 -6.27 -26.25
CA TYR A 20 -5.40 -6.77 -24.86
C TYR A 20 -6.61 -6.44 -23.99
N SER A 21 -7.55 -5.58 -24.43
CA SER A 21 -8.81 -5.32 -23.69
C SER A 21 -9.95 -6.22 -24.14
N GLY A 22 -9.93 -6.76 -25.37
CA GLY A 22 -11.03 -7.55 -25.93
C GLY A 22 -12.24 -6.71 -26.38
N GLU A 23 -12.31 -5.46 -25.94
CA GLU A 23 -13.20 -4.40 -26.46
C GLU A 23 -12.32 -3.32 -27.12
N PRO A 24 -12.52 -2.99 -28.41
CA PRO A 24 -11.78 -1.92 -29.07
C PRO A 24 -12.26 -0.53 -28.60
N MET A 25 -11.36 0.46 -28.64
CA MET A 25 -11.64 1.84 -28.18
C MET A 25 -12.52 2.65 -29.16
N MET A 26 -12.52 2.24 -30.43
CA MET A 26 -13.04 2.93 -31.62
C MET A 26 -13.24 1.86 -32.71
N ASP A 27 -14.00 2.14 -33.76
CA ASP A 27 -14.09 1.20 -34.90
C ASP A 27 -12.89 1.30 -35.85
N ASP A 28 -12.76 0.32 -36.77
CA ASP A 28 -11.63 0.23 -37.70
C ASP A 28 -11.54 1.46 -38.63
N ALA A 29 -12.65 2.11 -38.95
CA ALA A 29 -12.67 3.29 -39.82
C ALA A 29 -12.32 4.58 -39.08
N GLU A 30 -12.75 4.72 -37.81
CA GLU A 30 -12.24 5.75 -36.90
C GLU A 30 -10.73 5.60 -36.68
N TYR A 31 -10.26 4.37 -36.52
CA TYR A 31 -8.85 4.04 -36.36
C TYR A 31 -8.01 4.38 -37.59
N ASP A 32 -8.43 3.91 -38.78
CA ASP A 32 -7.73 4.18 -40.04
C ASP A 32 -7.68 5.68 -40.35
N ALA A 33 -8.75 6.43 -40.04
CA ALA A 33 -8.77 7.88 -40.19
C ALA A 33 -7.73 8.59 -39.30
N LEU A 34 -7.46 8.10 -38.09
CA LEU A 34 -6.41 8.64 -37.21
C LEU A 34 -5.01 8.29 -37.73
N GLU A 35 -4.78 7.06 -38.22
CA GLU A 35 -3.51 6.71 -38.88
C GLU A 35 -3.28 7.55 -40.15
N ASP A 36 -4.31 7.79 -40.97
CA ASP A 36 -4.18 8.63 -42.18
C ASP A 36 -3.99 10.12 -41.85
N GLU A 37 -4.62 10.66 -40.80
CA GLU A 37 -4.35 12.02 -40.32
C GLU A 37 -2.89 12.14 -39.84
N LEU A 38 -2.39 11.15 -39.08
CA LEU A 38 -0.98 11.12 -38.66
C LEU A 38 -0.04 10.96 -39.85
N ARG A 39 -0.41 10.15 -40.85
CA ARG A 39 0.37 9.90 -42.08
C ARG A 39 0.41 11.12 -43.01
N GLN A 40 -0.61 11.98 -42.99
CA GLN A 40 -0.57 13.29 -43.66
C GLN A 40 0.33 14.29 -42.93
N HIS A 41 0.31 14.32 -41.61
CA HIS A 41 1.13 15.26 -40.82
C HIS A 41 2.60 14.82 -40.63
N SER A 42 2.86 13.52 -40.58
CA SER A 42 4.18 12.93 -40.38
C SER A 42 4.24 11.52 -41.02
N PRO A 43 4.52 11.41 -42.34
CA PRO A 43 4.52 10.13 -43.05
C PRO A 43 5.49 9.09 -42.48
N ASP A 44 6.57 9.55 -41.85
CA ASP A 44 7.66 8.74 -41.32
C ASP A 44 7.52 8.43 -39.81
N ASP A 45 6.38 8.75 -39.19
CA ASP A 45 6.19 8.68 -37.74
C ASP A 45 6.51 7.29 -37.14
N PRO A 46 7.24 7.22 -36.01
CA PRO A 46 7.50 5.94 -35.33
C PRO A 46 6.24 5.13 -35.00
N VAL A 47 5.10 5.77 -34.72
CA VAL A 47 3.85 5.08 -34.33
C VAL A 47 3.19 4.34 -35.50
N LEU A 48 3.32 4.88 -36.72
CA LEU A 48 2.87 4.22 -37.96
C LEU A 48 3.70 2.96 -38.28
N LYS A 49 4.90 2.84 -37.69
CA LYS A 49 5.83 1.71 -37.87
C LYS A 49 5.71 0.64 -36.78
N ILE A 50 4.82 0.84 -35.80
CA ILE A 50 4.52 -0.17 -34.75
C ILE A 50 3.51 -1.18 -35.31
N VAL A 51 3.97 -2.42 -35.50
CA VAL A 51 3.14 -3.59 -35.85
C VAL A 51 2.81 -4.38 -34.58
N GLY A 52 1.55 -4.77 -34.43
CA GLY A 52 1.04 -5.36 -33.18
C GLY A 52 1.06 -4.36 -32.02
N ALA A 53 1.04 -4.89 -30.80
CA ALA A 53 1.43 -4.15 -29.60
C ALA A 53 2.61 -4.83 -28.92
N GLN A 54 3.54 -4.06 -28.35
CA GLN A 54 4.89 -4.53 -28.01
C GLN A 54 5.00 -5.16 -26.60
N VAL A 55 3.90 -5.65 -26.02
CA VAL A 55 3.84 -6.08 -24.61
C VAL A 55 3.41 -7.56 -24.54
N PRO A 56 4.07 -8.43 -23.75
CA PRO A 56 3.60 -9.81 -23.56
C PRO A 56 2.17 -9.86 -23.00
N ALA A 57 1.41 -10.88 -23.41
CA ALA A 57 0.00 -11.04 -23.05
C ALA A 57 -0.24 -11.28 -21.54
N GLU A 58 0.80 -11.65 -20.79
CA GLU A 58 0.79 -11.68 -19.32
C GLU A 58 1.53 -10.46 -18.78
N SER A 59 0.87 -9.62 -17.97
CA SER A 59 1.57 -8.55 -17.26
C SER A 59 2.34 -9.15 -16.08
N MET A 60 3.58 -9.55 -16.37
CA MET A 60 4.57 -9.96 -15.38
C MET A 60 4.93 -8.76 -14.50
N LEU A 61 4.27 -8.67 -13.34
CA LEU A 61 4.53 -7.71 -12.26
C LEU A 61 5.90 -7.99 -11.61
N THR A 62 6.96 -7.76 -12.38
CA THR A 62 8.35 -7.92 -11.93
C THR A 62 8.73 -6.81 -10.97
N LYS A 63 9.67 -7.08 -10.05
CA LYS A 63 10.17 -6.03 -9.16
C LYS A 63 11.10 -5.10 -9.93
N ALA A 64 10.82 -3.81 -9.89
CA ALA A 64 11.55 -2.77 -10.61
C ALA A 64 11.99 -1.65 -9.66
N ARG A 65 13.22 -1.16 -9.80
CA ARG A 65 13.81 -0.16 -8.88
C ARG A 65 13.49 1.26 -9.36
N HIS A 66 12.95 2.10 -8.49
CA HIS A 66 12.80 3.52 -8.76
C HIS A 66 14.17 4.20 -8.85
N SER A 67 14.42 4.93 -9.94
CA SER A 67 15.61 5.79 -10.07
C SER A 67 15.60 6.97 -9.09
N ILE A 68 14.41 7.43 -8.68
CA ILE A 68 14.22 8.55 -7.73
C ILE A 68 13.29 8.06 -6.61
N PRO A 69 13.82 7.67 -5.43
CA PRO A 69 13.04 7.02 -4.37
C PRO A 69 11.79 7.79 -3.95
N MET A 70 10.67 7.08 -3.87
CA MET A 70 9.35 7.60 -3.52
C MET A 70 9.15 7.57 -2.00
N GLY A 71 9.53 8.68 -1.35
CA GLY A 71 9.38 8.87 0.10
C GLY A 71 7.93 8.98 0.60
N SER A 72 7.79 9.24 1.89
CA SER A 72 6.50 9.43 2.58
C SER A 72 6.44 10.82 3.19
N GLN A 73 5.30 11.52 3.12
CA GLN A 73 5.15 12.82 3.77
C GLN A 73 5.12 12.67 5.30
N SER A 74 5.55 13.73 5.99
CA SER A 74 5.17 13.98 7.39
C SER A 74 3.69 14.36 7.46
N LYS A 75 3.07 14.29 8.64
CA LYS A 75 1.62 14.52 8.81
C LYS A 75 1.33 15.51 9.93
N VAL A 76 0.24 16.25 9.77
CA VAL A 76 -0.41 17.05 10.83
C VAL A 76 -1.92 16.80 10.81
N ASN A 77 -2.56 16.96 11.96
CA ASN A 77 -3.99 16.70 12.17
C ASN A 77 -4.74 17.94 12.68
N SER A 78 -4.03 19.02 13.01
CA SER A 78 -4.62 20.27 13.50
C SER A 78 -3.99 21.51 12.87
N GLU A 79 -4.76 22.60 12.84
CA GLU A 79 -4.28 23.91 12.37
C GLU A 79 -3.08 24.41 13.19
N ASN A 80 -3.05 24.11 14.49
CA ASN A 80 -1.94 24.49 15.36
C ASN A 80 -0.65 23.71 15.03
N GLU A 81 -0.75 22.41 14.75
CA GLU A 81 0.40 21.62 14.25
C GLU A 81 0.89 22.14 12.89
N PHE A 82 -0.03 22.49 11.97
CA PHE A 82 0.32 23.06 10.67
C PHE A 82 1.06 24.40 10.82
N ARG A 83 0.50 25.34 11.60
CA ARG A 83 1.15 26.64 11.87
C ARG A 83 2.49 26.49 12.60
N THR A 84 2.62 25.52 13.50
CA THR A 84 3.90 25.17 14.13
C THR A 84 4.93 24.69 13.10
N TRP A 85 4.52 23.91 12.10
CA TRP A 85 5.39 23.55 10.98
C TRP A 85 5.73 24.77 10.11
N CYS A 86 4.79 25.67 9.80
CA CYS A 86 5.11 26.89 9.04
C CYS A 86 6.17 27.75 9.74
N GLN A 87 5.99 28.00 11.04
CA GLN A 87 6.94 28.78 11.86
C GLN A 87 8.32 28.11 11.95
N ARG A 88 8.36 26.79 12.20
CA ARG A 88 9.62 26.05 12.43
C ARG A 88 10.50 25.89 11.19
N ASN A 89 9.95 26.05 9.98
CA ASN A 89 10.70 25.86 8.73
C ASN A 89 10.77 27.15 7.87
N ASP A 90 10.35 28.30 8.41
CA ASP A 90 10.33 29.60 7.74
C ASP A 90 9.59 29.56 6.39
N VAL A 91 8.30 29.22 6.46
CA VAL A 91 7.47 28.92 5.29
C VAL A 91 6.84 30.19 4.72
N GLY A 92 7.34 30.61 3.54
CA GLY A 92 6.68 31.57 2.65
C GLY A 92 5.54 30.93 1.82
N PRO A 93 5.35 31.33 0.54
CA PRO A 93 4.24 30.84 -0.28
C PRO A 93 4.18 29.31 -0.41
N ILE A 94 2.96 28.78 -0.46
CA ILE A 94 2.65 27.34 -0.39
C ILE A 94 2.00 26.89 -1.70
N HIS A 95 2.39 25.73 -2.19
CA HIS A 95 1.67 25.00 -3.23
C HIS A 95 0.83 23.92 -2.54
N ALA A 96 -0.49 24.16 -2.46
CA ALA A 96 -1.44 23.32 -1.74
C ALA A 96 -2.21 22.45 -2.73
N SER A 97 -2.18 21.13 -2.55
CA SER A 97 -2.78 20.16 -3.49
C SER A 97 -3.66 19.16 -2.75
N VAL A 98 -4.82 18.80 -3.30
CA VAL A 98 -5.71 17.82 -2.65
C VAL A 98 -5.00 16.48 -2.54
N LYS A 99 -5.11 15.84 -1.37
CA LYS A 99 -4.42 14.57 -1.14
C LYS A 99 -5.31 13.42 -1.57
N GLY A 100 -5.10 12.93 -2.79
CA GLY A 100 -5.74 11.72 -3.33
C GLY A 100 -5.58 10.49 -2.42
N ASP A 101 -6.65 9.71 -2.32
CA ASP A 101 -6.69 8.44 -1.60
C ASP A 101 -6.60 7.24 -2.56
N GLY A 102 -5.42 7.07 -3.18
CA GLY A 102 -5.17 6.07 -4.22
C GLY A 102 -3.92 5.22 -3.96
N ALA A 103 -3.22 4.88 -5.03
CA ALA A 103 -1.90 4.24 -4.96
C ALA A 103 -0.88 5.05 -5.78
N SER A 104 0.19 5.49 -5.15
CA SER A 104 1.24 6.26 -5.83
C SER A 104 2.05 5.38 -6.80
N ALA A 105 2.43 5.95 -7.94
CA ALA A 105 3.30 5.34 -8.94
C ALA A 105 4.16 6.39 -9.64
N ALA A 106 5.12 5.94 -10.46
CA ALA A 106 5.96 6.79 -11.30
C ALA A 106 6.07 6.23 -12.72
N ALA A 107 6.00 7.10 -13.73
CA ALA A 107 6.22 6.77 -15.13
C ALA A 107 7.53 7.42 -15.62
N TYR A 108 8.27 6.67 -16.43
CA TYR A 108 9.59 7.04 -16.94
C TYR A 108 9.55 7.15 -18.45
N TYR A 109 10.02 8.28 -18.97
CA TYR A 109 9.94 8.64 -20.39
C TYR A 109 11.34 8.85 -20.97
N SER A 110 11.56 8.33 -22.18
CA SER A 110 12.77 8.58 -22.97
C SER A 110 12.37 8.86 -24.41
N ASN A 111 12.93 9.92 -24.99
CA ASN A 111 12.60 10.42 -26.32
C ASN A 111 11.08 10.57 -26.53
N GLY A 112 10.38 11.11 -25.51
CA GLY A 112 8.95 11.36 -25.49
C GLY A 112 8.09 10.13 -25.22
N ARG A 113 8.62 8.91 -25.41
CA ARG A 113 7.88 7.66 -25.24
C ARG A 113 7.92 7.17 -23.79
N LEU A 114 6.79 6.70 -23.28
CA LEU A 114 6.72 5.91 -22.04
C LEU A 114 7.54 4.63 -22.17
N VAL A 115 8.56 4.49 -21.32
CA VAL A 115 9.43 3.30 -21.25
C VAL A 115 8.94 2.33 -20.17
N GLN A 116 8.59 2.86 -19.00
CA GLN A 116 8.21 2.04 -17.84
C GLN A 116 7.27 2.81 -16.90
N ALA A 117 6.35 2.12 -16.24
CA ALA A 117 5.61 2.61 -15.09
C ALA A 117 5.77 1.66 -13.89
N ILE A 118 6.14 2.20 -12.74
CA ILE A 118 6.47 1.43 -11.52
C ILE A 118 5.53 1.87 -10.38
N SER A 119 4.88 0.92 -9.71
CA SER A 119 4.10 1.16 -8.48
C SER A 119 5.02 1.42 -7.28
N ARG A 120 4.64 2.27 -6.32
CA ARG A 120 5.56 2.74 -5.26
C ARG A 120 6.32 1.64 -4.49
N GLY A 121 5.67 0.50 -4.24
CA GLY A 121 6.18 -0.54 -3.34
C GLY A 121 6.64 0.01 -1.98
N ASP A 122 7.87 -0.32 -1.59
CA ASP A 122 8.53 0.17 -0.36
C ASP A 122 9.11 1.60 -0.47
N GLY A 123 9.09 2.19 -1.68
CA GLY A 123 9.65 3.50 -2.02
C GLY A 123 10.98 3.43 -2.79
N VAL A 124 11.63 2.26 -2.85
CA VAL A 124 12.87 1.99 -3.61
C VAL A 124 12.64 0.91 -4.65
N LEU A 125 11.97 -0.18 -4.27
CA LEU A 125 11.61 -1.31 -5.11
C LEU A 125 10.08 -1.39 -5.23
N GLY A 126 9.61 -1.23 -6.46
CA GLY A 126 8.21 -1.29 -6.85
C GLY A 126 7.88 -2.51 -7.69
N GLU A 127 6.70 -2.52 -8.31
CA GLU A 127 6.33 -3.49 -9.35
C GLU A 127 6.16 -2.77 -10.69
N ASP A 128 6.66 -3.38 -11.76
CA ASP A 128 6.39 -2.91 -13.13
C ASP A 128 4.91 -3.12 -13.45
N ILE A 129 4.21 -2.01 -13.65
CA ILE A 129 2.78 -1.96 -13.99
C ILE A 129 2.55 -1.42 -15.40
N THR A 130 3.58 -1.34 -16.26
CA THR A 130 3.53 -0.65 -17.57
C THR A 130 2.38 -1.14 -18.45
N ALA A 131 2.19 -2.46 -18.56
CA ALA A 131 1.11 -3.09 -19.32
C ALA A 131 -0.31 -2.70 -18.84
N ASN A 132 -0.47 -2.45 -17.54
CA ASN A 132 -1.73 -2.00 -16.95
C ASN A 132 -1.87 -0.47 -17.10
N ALA A 133 -0.76 0.26 -16.90
CA ALA A 133 -0.69 1.72 -16.95
C ALA A 133 -1.02 2.30 -18.34
N LEU A 134 -0.69 1.57 -19.42
CA LEU A 134 -1.12 1.93 -20.79
C LEU A 134 -2.65 2.07 -20.94
N ARG A 135 -3.43 1.41 -20.08
CA ARG A 135 -4.90 1.50 -20.06
C ARG A 135 -5.42 2.66 -19.19
N PHE A 136 -4.61 3.25 -18.32
CA PHE A 136 -5.08 4.26 -17.36
C PHE A 136 -5.55 5.54 -18.08
N LYS A 137 -6.64 6.12 -17.56
CA LYS A 137 -7.11 7.47 -17.92
C LYS A 137 -6.08 8.51 -17.43
N GLY A 138 -5.88 9.58 -18.20
CA GLY A 138 -5.00 10.70 -17.84
C GLY A 138 -3.49 10.49 -18.02
N LEU A 139 -3.01 9.27 -18.33
CA LEU A 139 -1.60 9.00 -18.63
C LEU A 139 -1.33 9.11 -20.14
N PRO A 140 -0.45 10.01 -20.61
CA PRO A 140 0.02 10.00 -21.99
C PRO A 140 1.09 8.90 -22.19
N VAL A 141 1.04 8.20 -23.32
CA VAL A 141 2.07 7.22 -23.73
C VAL A 141 3.16 7.90 -24.57
N TRP A 142 2.84 9.02 -25.22
CA TRP A 142 3.80 9.93 -25.85
C TRP A 142 3.66 11.35 -25.31
N VAL A 143 4.79 11.99 -24.99
CA VAL A 143 4.85 13.31 -24.34
C VAL A 143 5.86 14.20 -25.07
N GLU A 144 5.36 15.33 -25.58
CA GLU A 144 6.13 16.34 -26.30
C GLU A 144 5.64 17.75 -25.99
N SER A 145 6.56 18.70 -26.00
CA SER A 145 6.35 20.13 -25.80
C SER A 145 7.24 20.89 -26.78
N GLU A 146 6.68 21.90 -27.47
CA GLU A 146 7.42 22.75 -28.44
C GLU A 146 8.23 21.97 -29.50
N GLY A 147 7.74 20.80 -29.91
CA GLY A 147 8.43 19.90 -30.85
C GLY A 147 9.63 19.14 -30.26
N ARG A 148 9.89 19.26 -28.95
CA ARG A 148 10.91 18.52 -28.22
C ARG A 148 10.32 17.31 -27.49
N PRO A 149 10.96 16.13 -27.56
CA PRO A 149 10.55 14.95 -26.79
C PRO A 149 10.86 15.12 -25.29
N PHE A 150 9.89 14.79 -24.44
CA PHE A 150 10.10 14.77 -23.00
C PHE A 150 11.02 13.61 -22.58
N ASN A 151 11.94 13.89 -21.68
CA ASN A 151 12.80 12.90 -21.03
C ASN A 151 12.74 13.14 -19.53
N GLY A 152 12.52 12.11 -18.72
CA GLY A 152 12.39 12.27 -17.26
C GLY A 152 11.42 11.30 -16.59
N ALA A 153 10.97 11.69 -15.41
CA ALA A 153 10.06 10.90 -14.58
C ALA A 153 8.86 11.76 -14.12
N VAL A 154 7.66 11.19 -14.13
CA VAL A 154 6.43 11.82 -13.62
C VAL A 154 5.82 10.95 -12.54
N ARG A 155 5.51 11.54 -11.40
CA ARG A 155 4.85 10.88 -10.26
C ARG A 155 3.37 11.23 -10.23
N PHE A 156 2.55 10.22 -10.00
CA PHE A 156 1.10 10.35 -9.98
C PHE A 156 0.46 9.42 -8.94
N GLU A 157 -0.74 9.80 -8.49
CA GLU A 157 -1.60 8.94 -7.70
C GLU A 157 -2.58 8.24 -8.66
N VAL A 158 -2.65 6.91 -8.59
CA VAL A 158 -3.64 6.09 -9.32
C VAL A 158 -4.91 6.04 -8.49
N ILE A 159 -5.99 6.63 -8.99
CA ILE A 159 -7.27 6.78 -8.30
C ILE A 159 -8.38 6.10 -9.11
N LEU A 160 -9.15 5.24 -8.44
CA LEU A 160 -10.45 4.80 -8.93
C LEU A 160 -11.47 5.90 -8.59
N THR A 161 -12.06 6.52 -9.61
CA THR A 161 -12.90 7.73 -9.43
C THR A 161 -14.21 7.44 -8.68
N VAL A 162 -14.92 8.48 -8.24
CA VAL A 162 -16.27 8.32 -7.65
C VAL A 162 -17.25 7.71 -8.67
N GLU A 163 -17.12 8.08 -9.94
CA GLU A 163 -17.90 7.54 -11.06
C GLU A 163 -17.57 6.06 -11.33
N ASP A 164 -16.29 5.74 -11.58
CA ASP A 164 -15.86 4.38 -11.91
C ASP A 164 -16.04 3.40 -10.74
N TRP A 165 -16.07 3.88 -9.50
CA TRP A 165 -16.43 3.08 -8.33
C TRP A 165 -17.85 2.50 -8.44
N THR A 166 -18.80 3.20 -9.05
CA THR A 166 -20.16 2.68 -9.28
C THR A 166 -20.21 1.49 -10.24
N ARG A 167 -19.15 1.31 -11.04
CA ARG A 167 -18.98 0.21 -12.01
C ARG A 167 -18.27 -1.01 -11.40
N ILE A 168 -17.84 -0.94 -10.13
CA ILE A 168 -17.23 -2.06 -9.40
C ILE A 168 -18.29 -2.79 -8.56
N ASP A 169 -18.27 -4.12 -8.64
CA ASP A 169 -19.04 -5.04 -7.79
C ASP A 169 -18.71 -4.78 -6.30
N PRO A 170 -19.66 -4.25 -5.49
CA PRO A 170 -19.42 -3.89 -4.09
C PRO A 170 -19.07 -5.08 -3.19
N SER A 171 -19.35 -6.32 -3.62
CA SER A 171 -18.95 -7.52 -2.87
C SER A 171 -17.45 -7.82 -2.93
N ARG A 172 -16.72 -7.23 -3.90
CA ARG A 172 -15.31 -7.54 -4.19
C ARG A 172 -14.29 -6.62 -3.52
N SER A 173 -14.68 -5.44 -3.04
CA SER A 173 -13.79 -4.55 -2.27
C SER A 173 -14.56 -3.71 -1.26
N LYS A 174 -13.94 -3.46 -0.11
CA LYS A 174 -14.53 -2.65 0.98
C LYS A 174 -14.27 -1.15 0.83
N ASN A 175 -13.39 -0.70 -0.06
CA ASN A 175 -13.25 0.73 -0.38
C ASN A 175 -12.63 0.97 -1.79
N PRO A 176 -12.75 2.19 -2.34
CA PRO A 176 -12.22 2.54 -3.67
C PRO A 176 -10.69 2.44 -3.76
N ARG A 177 -9.96 2.81 -2.69
CA ARG A 177 -8.50 2.76 -2.66
C ARG A 177 -7.96 1.34 -2.85
N ASN A 178 -8.49 0.39 -2.08
CA ASN A 178 -8.11 -1.01 -2.11
C ASN A 178 -8.56 -1.66 -3.42
N ALA A 179 -9.71 -1.25 -3.97
CA ALA A 179 -10.15 -1.66 -5.30
C ALA A 179 -9.17 -1.17 -6.38
N GLY A 180 -8.84 0.12 -6.39
CA GLY A 180 -7.89 0.72 -7.33
C GLY A 180 -6.51 0.05 -7.28
N THR A 181 -5.98 -0.16 -6.07
CA THR A 181 -4.72 -0.88 -5.84
C THR A 181 -4.80 -2.32 -6.36
N GLY A 182 -5.89 -3.03 -6.06
CA GLY A 182 -6.14 -4.40 -6.50
C GLY A 182 -6.53 -4.55 -7.99
N ILE A 183 -6.81 -3.46 -8.70
CA ILE A 183 -6.96 -3.39 -10.16
C ILE A 183 -5.60 -3.11 -10.81
N MET A 184 -4.85 -2.15 -10.25
CA MET A 184 -3.50 -1.76 -10.70
C MET A 184 -2.54 -2.96 -10.73
N GLY A 185 -2.63 -3.86 -9.73
CA GLY A 185 -1.82 -5.07 -9.61
C GLY A 185 -2.41 -6.35 -10.24
N ARG A 186 -3.23 -6.27 -11.31
CA ARG A 186 -3.77 -7.46 -11.99
C ARG A 186 -2.89 -7.93 -13.15
N LYS A 187 -2.47 -9.20 -13.13
CA LYS A 187 -1.68 -9.84 -14.21
C LYS A 187 -2.36 -9.91 -15.59
N ASN A 188 -3.67 -9.62 -15.66
CA ASN A 188 -4.46 -9.60 -16.90
C ASN A 188 -4.98 -8.20 -17.28
N GLY A 189 -4.60 -7.14 -16.55
CA GLY A 189 -5.01 -5.76 -16.81
C GLY A 189 -6.53 -5.47 -16.71
N LEU A 190 -7.35 -6.43 -16.30
CA LEU A 190 -8.81 -6.32 -16.31
C LEU A 190 -9.30 -5.15 -15.44
N GLN A 191 -10.16 -4.28 -15.97
CA GLN A 191 -10.64 -3.02 -15.35
C GLN A 191 -9.55 -1.93 -15.13
N SER A 192 -8.33 -2.08 -15.65
CA SER A 192 -7.30 -1.01 -15.50
C SER A 192 -7.69 0.29 -16.19
N ASP A 193 -8.59 0.23 -17.17
CA ASP A 193 -9.26 1.35 -17.82
C ASP A 193 -10.18 2.16 -16.87
N PHE A 194 -10.56 1.61 -15.70
CA PHE A 194 -11.35 2.31 -14.68
C PHE A 194 -10.47 3.22 -13.80
N LEU A 195 -9.14 3.15 -13.94
CA LEU A 195 -8.20 3.91 -13.12
C LEU A 195 -7.77 5.19 -13.83
N THR A 196 -7.82 6.30 -13.09
CA THR A 196 -7.37 7.62 -13.55
C THR A 196 -6.13 8.03 -12.77
N ILE A 197 -5.11 8.51 -13.47
CA ILE A 197 -3.92 9.08 -12.81
C ILE A 197 -4.11 10.57 -12.52
N PHE A 198 -3.49 11.03 -11.43
CA PHE A 198 -3.36 12.45 -11.11
C PHE A 198 -1.90 12.77 -10.78
N ALA A 199 -1.21 13.41 -11.71
CA ALA A 199 0.20 13.78 -11.59
C ALA A 199 0.40 14.93 -10.59
N PHE A 200 1.46 14.86 -9.79
CA PHE A 200 1.70 15.80 -8.68
C PHE A 200 3.17 16.22 -8.48
N ASP A 201 4.11 15.63 -9.22
CA ASP A 201 5.55 15.93 -9.19
C ASP A 201 6.20 15.38 -10.47
N LEU A 202 7.23 16.05 -11.00
CA LEU A 202 8.06 15.54 -12.09
C LEU A 202 9.53 15.91 -11.90
N ASP A 203 10.43 15.13 -12.46
CA ASP A 203 11.80 15.56 -12.74
C ASP A 203 12.05 15.44 -14.25
N GLU A 204 12.53 16.53 -14.87
CA GLU A 204 12.72 16.66 -16.32
C GLU A 204 14.23 16.68 -16.65
N SER A 205 14.61 16.07 -17.77
CA SER A 205 15.93 16.27 -18.37
C SER A 205 15.81 16.93 -19.75
N ARG A 206 16.65 17.94 -19.98
CA ARG A 206 16.80 18.62 -21.26
C ARG A 206 18.24 18.47 -21.73
N ASP A 207 18.40 18.02 -22.97
CA ASP A 207 19.69 17.85 -23.65
C ASP A 207 20.72 17.05 -22.81
N GLY A 208 20.24 16.02 -22.09
CA GLY A 208 21.04 15.15 -21.21
C GLY A 208 21.29 15.69 -19.80
N THR A 209 20.89 16.92 -19.49
CA THR A 209 21.08 17.56 -18.18
C THR A 209 19.78 17.61 -17.36
N PRO A 210 19.81 17.55 -16.02
CA PRO A 210 18.61 17.76 -15.20
C PRO A 210 18.14 19.22 -15.26
N TYR A 211 16.85 19.43 -15.53
CA TYR A 211 16.24 20.77 -15.53
C TYR A 211 15.74 21.13 -14.12
N ASN A 212 16.24 22.24 -13.58
CA ASN A 212 15.90 22.71 -12.24
C ASN A 212 14.73 23.71 -12.33
N PHE A 213 13.57 23.33 -11.78
CA PHE A 213 12.44 24.23 -11.56
C PHE A 213 12.70 25.10 -10.32
N ALA A 214 12.29 26.37 -10.35
CA ALA A 214 12.37 27.25 -9.19
C ALA A 214 11.19 27.01 -8.22
N THR A 215 10.00 26.67 -8.76
CA THR A 215 8.80 26.44 -7.94
C THR A 215 8.04 25.14 -8.23
N GLU A 216 7.28 24.68 -7.22
CA GLU A 216 6.27 23.63 -7.35
C GLU A 216 5.18 24.03 -8.34
N SER A 217 4.73 25.30 -8.33
CA SER A 217 3.77 25.79 -9.32
C SER A 217 4.29 25.69 -10.76
N GLU A 218 5.59 25.88 -11.03
CA GLU A 218 6.18 25.61 -12.35
C GLU A 218 6.15 24.12 -12.71
N LYS A 219 6.52 23.22 -11.78
CA LYS A 219 6.41 21.76 -12.01
C LYS A 219 4.96 21.40 -12.37
N THR A 220 4.00 21.89 -11.61
CA THR A 220 2.59 21.58 -11.78
C THR A 220 1.99 22.19 -13.07
N ALA A 221 2.43 23.38 -13.48
CA ALA A 221 2.10 23.94 -14.80
C ALA A 221 2.71 23.12 -15.95
N ARG A 222 3.97 22.68 -15.81
CA ARG A 222 4.66 21.83 -16.79
C ARG A 222 3.96 20.47 -16.97
N LEU A 223 3.44 19.86 -15.90
CA LEU A 223 2.62 18.64 -15.99
C LEU A 223 1.38 18.84 -16.89
N ALA A 224 0.66 19.96 -16.72
CA ALA A 224 -0.53 20.26 -17.52
C ALA A 224 -0.19 20.53 -18.99
N GLU A 225 0.90 21.27 -19.24
CA GLU A 225 1.40 21.58 -20.60
C GLU A 225 1.79 20.32 -21.39
N LEU A 226 2.47 19.39 -20.72
CA LEU A 226 2.83 18.05 -21.20
C LEU A 226 1.61 17.10 -21.35
N GLY A 227 0.43 17.51 -20.89
CA GLY A 227 -0.85 16.83 -21.12
C GLY A 227 -1.21 15.75 -20.09
N PHE A 228 -0.60 15.75 -18.91
CA PHE A 228 -1.01 14.88 -17.82
C PHE A 228 -2.29 15.41 -17.15
N SER A 229 -3.16 14.51 -16.70
CA SER A 229 -4.18 14.88 -15.71
C SER A 229 -3.48 15.26 -14.40
N VAL A 230 -3.59 16.54 -13.99
CA VAL A 230 -2.89 17.09 -12.82
C VAL A 230 -3.76 17.03 -11.57
N MET A 231 -3.16 16.77 -10.41
CA MET A 231 -3.85 16.80 -9.12
C MET A 231 -4.43 18.21 -8.85
N PRO A 232 -5.71 18.34 -8.44
CA PRO A 232 -6.30 19.63 -8.09
C PRO A 232 -5.49 20.34 -7.00
N HIS A 233 -5.21 21.62 -7.20
CA HIS A 233 -4.30 22.41 -6.38
C HIS A 233 -4.64 23.90 -6.42
N THR A 234 -4.02 24.67 -5.53
CA THR A 234 -3.94 26.12 -5.58
C THR A 234 -2.54 26.59 -5.18
N HIS A 235 -2.18 27.79 -5.63
CA HIS A 235 -1.17 28.57 -4.95
C HIS A 235 -1.79 29.26 -3.72
N CYS A 236 -1.03 29.39 -2.65
CA CYS A 236 -1.36 30.19 -1.47
C CYS A 236 -0.19 31.13 -1.20
N SER A 237 -0.45 32.42 -1.01
CA SER A 237 0.58 33.42 -0.71
C SER A 237 1.21 33.21 0.67
N ASP A 238 0.43 32.70 1.62
CA ASP A 238 0.83 32.46 3.02
C ASP A 238 0.17 31.21 3.63
N ALA A 239 0.32 31.06 4.95
CA ALA A 239 -0.26 29.97 5.72
C ALA A 239 -1.76 30.15 6.02
N ASP A 240 -2.30 31.36 6.01
CA ASP A 240 -3.73 31.64 6.26
C ASP A 240 -4.58 31.31 5.04
N GLU A 241 -4.11 31.62 3.84
CA GLU A 241 -4.69 31.13 2.58
C GLU A 241 -4.67 29.59 2.51
N ALA A 242 -3.57 28.96 2.93
CA ALA A 242 -3.46 27.49 2.95
C ALA A 242 -4.42 26.84 3.98
N VAL A 243 -4.59 27.47 5.15
CA VAL A 243 -5.61 27.09 6.14
C VAL A 243 -7.02 27.24 5.56
N GLN A 244 -7.31 28.31 4.84
CA GLN A 244 -8.62 28.53 4.25
C GLN A 244 -8.90 27.54 3.11
N TYR A 245 -7.90 27.23 2.27
CA TYR A 245 -8.02 26.19 1.24
C TYR A 245 -8.32 24.82 1.87
N PHE A 246 -7.61 24.42 2.93
CA PHE A 246 -7.90 23.19 3.67
C PHE A 246 -9.34 23.16 4.20
N LYS A 247 -9.83 24.26 4.78
CA LYS A 247 -11.21 24.38 5.29
C LYS A 247 -12.25 24.28 4.17
N THR A 248 -12.03 24.93 3.03
CA THR A 248 -12.91 24.84 1.85
C THR A 248 -12.96 23.40 1.31
N ILE A 249 -11.81 22.76 1.08
CA ILE A 249 -11.75 21.38 0.58
C ILE A 249 -12.34 20.37 1.58
N ALA A 250 -12.21 20.61 2.89
CA ALA A 250 -12.87 19.80 3.92
C ALA A 250 -14.40 19.87 3.84
N GLN A 251 -14.95 21.04 3.49
CA GLN A 251 -16.40 21.26 3.34
C GLN A 251 -16.94 20.66 2.03
N THR A 252 -16.26 20.88 0.89
CA THR A 252 -16.68 20.39 -0.43
C THR A 252 -16.18 18.97 -0.75
N ARG A 253 -15.58 18.26 0.22
CA ARG A 253 -14.96 16.94 0.06
C ARG A 253 -15.85 15.91 -0.67
N ASN A 254 -17.16 15.94 -0.43
CA ASN A 254 -18.12 15.00 -0.99
C ASN A 254 -18.58 15.35 -2.42
N GLU A 255 -18.19 16.51 -2.95
CA GLU A 255 -18.55 17.03 -4.27
C GLU A 255 -17.44 16.75 -5.31
N LEU A 256 -16.25 16.31 -4.85
CA LEU A 256 -15.11 16.03 -5.71
C LEU A 256 -15.28 14.69 -6.46
N PRO A 257 -14.85 14.59 -7.74
CA PRO A 257 -14.92 13.33 -8.50
C PRO A 257 -13.88 12.28 -8.08
N ILE A 258 -13.03 12.61 -7.10
CA ILE A 258 -11.95 11.77 -6.58
C ILE A 258 -12.00 11.68 -5.05
N TRP A 259 -11.67 10.50 -4.54
CA TRP A 259 -11.54 10.26 -3.10
C TRP A 259 -10.26 10.92 -2.57
N ILE A 260 -10.39 11.67 -1.48
CA ILE A 260 -9.27 12.38 -0.83
C ILE A 260 -9.24 12.15 0.69
N ASP A 261 -8.06 12.15 1.28
CA ASP A 261 -7.81 11.92 2.72
C ASP A 261 -7.11 13.12 3.43
N GLY A 262 -6.94 14.25 2.74
CA GLY A 262 -6.37 15.49 3.26
C GLY A 262 -6.00 16.50 2.17
N VAL A 263 -5.04 17.36 2.50
CA VAL A 263 -4.33 18.27 1.58
C VAL A 263 -2.82 18.11 1.80
N VAL A 264 -2.03 18.08 0.73
CA VAL A 264 -0.56 18.16 0.78
C VAL A 264 -0.14 19.61 0.59
N MET A 265 0.49 20.17 1.62
CA MET A 265 1.09 21.50 1.61
C MET A 265 2.58 21.36 1.30
N LYS A 266 3.04 21.94 0.19
CA LYS A 266 4.46 22.03 -0.16
C LYS A 266 4.93 23.48 -0.07
N ILE A 267 6.15 23.74 0.42
CA ILE A 267 6.77 25.06 0.26
C ILE A 267 6.98 25.31 -1.24
N ASN A 268 6.44 26.41 -1.78
CA ASN A 268 6.41 26.60 -3.22
C ASN A 268 7.81 26.72 -3.84
N ALA A 269 8.78 27.32 -3.13
CA ALA A 269 10.16 27.42 -3.59
C ALA A 269 10.92 26.10 -3.43
N ILE A 270 11.43 25.55 -4.54
CA ILE A 270 12.16 24.27 -4.56
C ILE A 270 13.49 24.37 -3.78
N GLU A 271 14.20 25.48 -3.90
CA GLU A 271 15.45 25.72 -3.17
C GLU A 271 15.28 25.60 -1.64
N LYS A 272 14.18 26.14 -1.08
CA LYS A 272 13.88 26.02 0.34
C LYS A 272 13.54 24.59 0.77
N GLN A 273 12.92 23.80 -0.12
CA GLN A 273 12.72 22.36 0.14
C GLN A 273 14.06 21.60 0.16
N VAL A 274 15.00 21.95 -0.72
CA VAL A 274 16.35 21.37 -0.77
C VAL A 274 17.17 21.74 0.47
N GLU A 275 17.13 23.00 0.90
CA GLU A 275 17.77 23.50 2.14
C GLU A 275 17.30 22.72 3.38
N LEU A 276 15.99 22.56 3.54
CA LEU A 276 15.40 21.84 4.67
C LEU A 276 15.65 20.32 4.59
N GLY A 277 15.75 19.79 3.37
CA GLY A 277 16.14 18.41 3.08
C GLY A 277 15.14 17.33 3.51
N VAL A 278 15.66 16.12 3.67
CA VAL A 278 14.88 14.89 3.93
C VAL A 278 15.33 14.25 5.24
N THR A 279 14.41 13.65 6.00
CA THR A 279 14.73 12.90 7.22
C THR A 279 13.88 11.64 7.30
N GLY A 280 14.52 10.46 7.44
CA GLY A 280 13.82 9.16 7.49
C GLY A 280 12.91 8.90 6.29
N GLY A 281 13.34 9.28 5.08
CA GLY A 281 12.55 9.18 3.85
C GLY A 281 11.40 10.19 3.73
N ARG A 282 11.37 11.25 4.56
CA ARG A 282 10.33 12.29 4.54
C ARG A 282 10.91 13.68 4.23
N PRO A 283 10.46 14.37 3.16
CA PRO A 283 10.82 15.77 2.94
C PRO A 283 10.36 16.64 4.12
N LYS A 284 11.18 17.61 4.54
CA LYS A 284 10.78 18.58 5.57
C LYS A 284 9.93 19.72 5.00
N GLY A 285 10.21 20.12 3.76
CA GLY A 285 9.50 21.17 3.03
C GLY A 285 8.13 20.77 2.46
N GLN A 286 7.59 19.61 2.85
CA GLN A 286 6.26 19.15 2.49
C GLN A 286 5.58 18.49 3.69
N ILE A 287 4.27 18.72 3.86
CA ILE A 287 3.49 18.11 4.94
C ILE A 287 2.06 17.78 4.50
N ALA A 288 1.56 16.61 4.89
CA ALA A 288 0.19 16.20 4.64
C ALA A 288 -0.70 16.57 5.84
N TRP A 289 -1.55 17.58 5.67
CA TRP A 289 -2.60 17.86 6.63
C TRP A 289 -3.79 16.95 6.32
N LYS A 290 -4.08 15.99 7.21
CA LYS A 290 -5.25 15.13 7.07
C LYS A 290 -6.50 15.82 7.57
N PHE A 291 -7.65 15.48 6.99
CA PHE A 291 -8.94 15.75 7.64
C PHE A 291 -9.03 14.98 8.95
N ASP A 292 -9.86 15.43 9.87
CA ASP A 292 -10.25 14.60 11.02
C ASP A 292 -10.69 13.22 10.52
N SER A 293 -9.98 12.18 10.96
CA SER A 293 -10.26 10.80 10.54
C SER A 293 -11.71 10.50 10.85
N ALA A 294 -12.48 10.16 9.80
CA ALA A 294 -13.90 9.88 9.92
C ALA A 294 -14.10 8.90 11.09
N GLY A 295 -14.92 9.32 12.05
CA GLY A 295 -15.21 8.56 13.25
C GLY A 295 -16.66 8.13 13.26
N ALA A 296 -16.94 7.09 14.03
CA ALA A 296 -18.29 6.68 14.33
C ALA A 296 -18.41 6.32 15.81
N GLU A 297 -19.62 6.54 16.34
CA GLU A 297 -20.01 6.04 17.64
C GLU A 297 -20.47 4.58 17.51
N THR A 298 -19.99 3.73 18.42
CA THR A 298 -20.41 2.33 18.51
C THR A 298 -20.30 1.84 19.95
N VAL A 299 -20.77 0.63 20.25
CA VAL A 299 -20.73 0.05 21.61
C VAL A 299 -19.55 -0.91 21.75
N LEU A 300 -18.87 -0.85 22.90
CA LEU A 300 -17.85 -1.81 23.30
C LEU A 300 -18.50 -3.06 23.89
N GLU A 301 -18.63 -4.12 23.10
CA GLU A 301 -19.38 -5.33 23.47
C GLU A 301 -18.52 -6.38 24.19
N GLY A 302 -17.20 -6.35 24.00
CA GLY A 302 -16.26 -7.25 24.67
C GLY A 302 -14.80 -6.79 24.57
N VAL A 303 -13.89 -7.58 25.15
CA VAL A 303 -12.43 -7.42 25.00
C VAL A 303 -11.81 -8.79 24.85
N VAL A 304 -10.95 -8.95 23.85
CA VAL A 304 -10.07 -10.12 23.71
C VAL A 304 -8.63 -9.70 23.99
N VAL A 305 -7.85 -10.62 24.56
CA VAL A 305 -6.42 -10.39 24.86
C VAL A 305 -5.59 -11.20 23.87
N SER A 306 -4.65 -10.55 23.21
CA SER A 306 -3.69 -11.19 22.31
C SER A 306 -2.34 -11.37 23.01
N GLY A 307 -1.74 -12.55 22.90
CA GLY A 307 -0.42 -12.86 23.45
C GLY A 307 0.70 -12.59 22.43
N GLY A 308 1.68 -11.78 22.82
CA GLY A 308 2.91 -11.57 22.05
C GLY A 308 3.93 -12.69 22.24
N HIS A 309 4.86 -12.81 21.28
CA HIS A 309 5.92 -13.83 21.27
C HIS A 309 6.86 -13.79 22.48
N THR A 310 6.99 -12.63 23.11
CA THR A 310 7.75 -12.44 24.36
C THR A 310 6.89 -12.41 25.62
N GLY A 311 5.56 -12.60 25.48
CA GLY A 311 4.62 -12.76 26.61
C GLY A 311 3.71 -11.56 26.88
N GLY A 312 3.93 -10.42 26.22
CA GLY A 312 3.07 -9.23 26.36
C GLY A 312 1.60 -9.52 26.07
N LEU A 313 0.70 -8.96 26.89
CA LEU A 313 -0.74 -9.16 26.84
C LEU A 313 -1.43 -7.88 26.32
N TYR A 314 -1.91 -7.94 25.09
CA TYR A 314 -2.44 -6.79 24.35
C TYR A 314 -3.96 -6.82 24.28
N PRO A 315 -4.68 -5.96 25.03
CA PRO A 315 -6.14 -5.91 24.96
C PRO A 315 -6.62 -5.28 23.64
N THR A 316 -7.63 -5.90 23.05
CA THR A 316 -8.31 -5.46 21.83
C THR A 316 -9.81 -5.38 22.12
N ALA A 317 -10.39 -4.20 21.92
CA ALA A 317 -11.81 -3.96 22.03
C ALA A 317 -12.57 -4.71 20.93
N GLN A 318 -13.57 -5.51 21.33
CA GLN A 318 -14.59 -6.04 20.41
C GLN A 318 -15.75 -5.06 20.36
N LEU A 319 -15.99 -4.50 19.19
CA LEU A 319 -16.95 -3.44 18.96
C LEU A 319 -18.17 -3.98 18.20
N ARG A 320 -19.34 -3.42 18.50
CA ARG A 320 -20.49 -3.57 17.60
C ARG A 320 -20.10 -3.08 16.21
N ALA A 321 -20.46 -3.86 15.19
CA ALA A 321 -20.12 -3.60 13.80
C ALA A 321 -20.53 -2.17 13.38
N VAL A 322 -19.56 -1.35 12.98
CA VAL A 322 -19.78 0.04 12.56
C VAL A 322 -18.95 0.38 11.32
N ASP A 323 -19.54 1.00 10.32
CA ASP A 323 -18.84 1.34 9.08
C ASP A 323 -18.10 2.67 9.20
N ILE A 324 -16.78 2.63 9.07
CA ILE A 324 -15.91 3.81 9.12
C ILE A 324 -15.10 3.86 7.82
N GLY A 325 -15.34 4.88 6.99
CA GLY A 325 -14.63 5.04 5.71
C GLY A 325 -14.69 3.77 4.84
N GLY A 326 -15.92 3.35 4.49
CA GLY A 326 -16.22 2.19 3.65
C GLY A 326 -16.07 0.80 4.32
N THR A 327 -15.31 0.68 5.40
CA THR A 327 -15.03 -0.64 6.02
C THR A 327 -15.72 -0.80 7.37
N THR A 328 -16.44 -1.91 7.52
CA THR A 328 -16.99 -2.35 8.81
C THR A 328 -15.88 -2.65 9.80
N ILE A 329 -15.88 -1.94 10.92
CA ILE A 329 -15.00 -2.11 12.06
C ILE A 329 -15.75 -2.92 13.13
N THR A 330 -15.13 -4.02 13.57
CA THR A 330 -15.60 -4.87 14.68
C THR A 330 -14.57 -4.99 15.81
N ASN A 331 -13.36 -4.44 15.60
CA ASN A 331 -12.27 -4.51 16.57
C ASN A 331 -11.48 -3.20 16.57
N ALA A 332 -10.98 -2.77 17.73
CA ALA A 332 -10.06 -1.64 17.87
C ALA A 332 -8.97 -1.93 18.91
N SER A 333 -7.78 -1.36 18.74
CA SER A 333 -6.72 -1.53 19.73
C SER A 333 -6.99 -0.69 20.98
N LEU A 334 -6.90 -1.31 22.15
CA LEU A 334 -6.86 -0.62 23.45
C LEU A 334 -5.41 -0.29 23.88
N ALA A 335 -4.41 -0.65 23.07
CA ALA A 335 -2.96 -0.56 23.32
C ALA A 335 -2.46 -1.35 24.54
N ASN A 336 -2.89 -1.00 25.76
CA ASN A 336 -2.48 -1.60 27.02
C ASN A 336 -3.49 -1.26 28.14
N TYR A 337 -3.28 -1.80 29.35
CA TYR A 337 -4.19 -1.61 30.48
C TYR A 337 -4.14 -0.20 31.10
N ASP A 338 -3.02 0.51 30.98
CA ASP A 338 -2.89 1.90 31.45
C ASP A 338 -3.72 2.86 30.55
N GLU A 339 -3.79 2.61 29.24
CA GLU A 339 -4.64 3.35 28.29
C GLU A 339 -6.14 3.08 28.52
N ILE A 340 -6.51 1.85 28.90
CA ILE A 340 -7.87 1.51 29.34
C ILE A 340 -8.26 2.34 30.57
N ALA A 341 -7.38 2.39 31.57
CA ALA A 341 -7.59 3.20 32.77
C ALA A 341 -7.64 4.71 32.47
N ARG A 342 -6.77 5.22 31.57
CA ARG A 342 -6.75 6.62 31.15
C ARG A 342 -8.02 7.05 30.39
N LEU A 343 -8.63 6.14 29.63
CA LEU A 343 -9.90 6.37 28.95
C LEU A 343 -11.13 6.20 29.87
N ASP A 344 -10.98 5.53 31.01
CA ASP A 344 -12.07 5.03 31.86
C ASP A 344 -13.15 4.32 31.02
N VAL A 345 -12.68 3.39 30.18
CA VAL A 345 -13.50 2.62 29.24
C VAL A 345 -13.87 1.25 29.81
N ALA A 346 -15.12 0.83 29.59
CA ALA A 346 -15.73 -0.37 30.15
C ALA A 346 -16.61 -1.08 29.11
N ILE A 347 -16.78 -2.40 29.26
CA ILE A 347 -17.67 -3.18 28.37
C ILE A 347 -19.11 -2.73 28.63
N GLY A 348 -19.80 -2.32 27.58
CA GLY A 348 -21.12 -1.68 27.60
C GLY A 348 -21.10 -0.20 27.26
N ASP A 349 -19.94 0.48 27.31
CA ASP A 349 -19.83 1.89 26.92
C ASP A 349 -20.14 2.12 25.44
N SER A 350 -20.78 3.25 25.15
CA SER A 350 -20.71 3.86 23.81
C SER A 350 -19.37 4.58 23.68
N VAL A 351 -18.68 4.39 22.56
CA VAL A 351 -17.30 4.85 22.32
C VAL A 351 -17.16 5.49 20.94
N TRP A 352 -16.39 6.59 20.87
CA TRP A 352 -16.02 7.21 19.61
C TRP A 352 -14.77 6.55 19.05
N VAL A 353 -14.92 5.89 17.91
CA VAL A 353 -13.86 5.13 17.22
C VAL A 353 -13.48 5.84 15.94
N VAL A 354 -12.17 5.98 15.71
CA VAL A 354 -11.60 6.51 14.46
C VAL A 354 -10.58 5.52 13.89
N LYS A 355 -10.29 5.63 12.60
CA LYS A 355 -9.13 4.96 12.00
C LYS A 355 -7.90 5.86 12.07
N ALA A 356 -6.97 5.56 12.99
CA ALA A 356 -5.67 6.20 12.99
C ALA A 356 -4.95 5.95 11.64
N ASN A 357 -4.53 7.04 10.98
CA ASN A 357 -3.98 7.03 9.62
C ASN A 357 -4.89 6.40 8.55
N ASP A 358 -6.21 6.35 8.79
CA ASP A 358 -7.23 5.71 7.95
C ASP A 358 -7.07 4.19 7.78
N ILE A 359 -6.27 3.56 8.65
CA ILE A 359 -6.00 2.11 8.64
C ILE A 359 -6.35 1.46 9.98
N ILE A 360 -5.79 1.93 11.11
CA ILE A 360 -5.83 1.20 12.40
C ILE A 360 -6.96 1.75 13.29
N PRO A 361 -8.00 0.97 13.63
CA PRO A 361 -9.08 1.46 14.48
C PRO A 361 -8.61 1.65 15.93
N LYS A 362 -8.91 2.82 16.51
CA LYS A 362 -8.65 3.17 17.91
C LYS A 362 -9.86 3.88 18.52
N ILE A 363 -10.16 3.55 19.78
CA ILE A 363 -11.08 4.33 20.63
C ILE A 363 -10.39 5.62 21.07
N ILE A 364 -11.02 6.77 20.80
CA ILE A 364 -10.50 8.09 21.19
C ILE A 364 -11.06 8.53 22.55
N ARG A 365 -12.34 8.25 22.80
CA ARG A 365 -13.06 8.60 24.03
C ARG A 365 -14.30 7.75 24.20
N VAL A 366 -14.75 7.62 25.44
CA VAL A 366 -16.13 7.22 25.76
C VAL A 366 -17.08 8.36 25.37
N THR A 367 -18.27 8.02 24.87
CA THR A 367 -19.37 8.96 24.57
C THR A 367 -20.50 8.83 25.58
N GLU A 368 -20.86 7.59 25.97
CA GLU A 368 -21.91 7.30 26.95
C GLU A 368 -21.44 6.20 27.92
N ARG A 369 -21.80 6.33 29.20
CA ARG A 369 -21.49 5.39 30.27
C ARG A 369 -22.78 4.83 30.89
N PRO A 370 -23.36 3.74 30.34
CA PRO A 370 -24.58 3.17 30.90
C PRO A 370 -24.32 2.49 32.26
N ALA A 371 -25.33 2.51 33.14
CA ALA A 371 -25.20 2.02 34.52
C ALA A 371 -24.87 0.52 34.65
N HIS A 372 -24.97 -0.26 33.57
CA HIS A 372 -24.64 -1.68 33.53
C HIS A 372 -23.23 -1.98 32.96
N ARG A 373 -22.40 -0.94 32.73
CA ARG A 373 -21.03 -1.11 32.23
C ARG A 373 -20.17 -1.98 33.15
N ARG A 374 -19.31 -2.82 32.57
CA ARG A 374 -18.39 -3.74 33.29
C ARG A 374 -16.94 -3.30 33.08
N ALA A 375 -16.25 -2.95 34.17
CA ALA A 375 -14.86 -2.51 34.13
C ALA A 375 -13.95 -3.59 33.51
N ILE A 376 -13.02 -3.16 32.65
CA ILE A 376 -12.04 -4.04 32.02
C ILE A 376 -10.82 -4.10 32.95
N LEU A 377 -10.73 -5.19 33.72
CA LEU A 377 -9.66 -5.37 34.69
C LEU A 377 -8.37 -5.89 34.04
N GLN A 378 -7.23 -5.52 34.63
CA GLN A 378 -5.96 -6.18 34.35
C GLN A 378 -6.06 -7.66 34.75
N PRO A 379 -5.57 -8.61 33.92
CA PRO A 379 -5.51 -10.02 34.30
C PRO A 379 -4.60 -10.23 35.50
N ALA A 380 -5.03 -11.07 36.46
CA ALA A 380 -4.23 -11.49 37.61
C ALA A 380 -3.34 -12.72 37.30
N CYS A 381 -3.63 -13.42 36.21
CA CYS A 381 -2.87 -14.56 35.69
C CYS A 381 -2.95 -14.57 34.15
N CYS A 382 -2.05 -15.30 33.50
CA CYS A 382 -1.99 -15.34 32.04
C CYS A 382 -3.25 -16.03 31.47
N PRO A 383 -4.02 -15.38 30.56
CA PRO A 383 -5.24 -15.97 30.01
C PRO A 383 -5.02 -17.15 29.06
N PHE A 384 -3.76 -17.51 28.77
CA PHE A 384 -3.39 -18.68 27.97
C PHE A 384 -2.94 -19.84 28.86
N CYS A 385 -1.84 -19.65 29.62
CA CYS A 385 -1.23 -20.74 30.41
C CYS A 385 -1.51 -20.71 31.92
N GLY A 386 -2.34 -19.79 32.42
CA GLY A 386 -2.65 -19.62 33.85
C GLY A 386 -1.50 -19.14 34.74
N GLY A 387 -0.26 -19.06 34.24
CA GLY A 387 0.92 -18.64 34.99
C GLY A 387 0.94 -17.16 35.38
N GLU A 388 1.90 -16.79 36.23
CA GLU A 388 2.08 -15.43 36.74
C GLU A 388 2.18 -14.38 35.62
N VAL A 389 1.65 -13.18 35.88
CA VAL A 389 1.82 -11.99 35.06
C VAL A 389 2.41 -10.85 35.88
N GLY A 390 3.19 -9.98 35.24
CA GLY A 390 3.69 -8.75 35.85
C GLY A 390 3.78 -7.63 34.82
N ARG A 391 4.23 -6.45 35.23
CA ARG A 391 4.67 -5.42 34.28
C ARG A 391 6.04 -5.78 33.72
N ARG A 392 6.19 -5.55 32.42
CA ARG A 392 7.45 -5.58 31.70
C ARG A 392 8.36 -4.47 32.23
N ILE A 393 9.58 -4.82 32.60
CA ILE A 393 10.59 -3.82 32.98
C ILE A 393 11.06 -3.08 31.73
N ASN A 394 11.27 -1.76 31.87
CA ASN A 394 11.80 -0.91 30.80
C ASN A 394 13.33 -0.78 30.90
N VAL A 395 13.98 -0.26 29.85
CA VAL A 395 15.46 -0.14 29.74
C VAL A 395 16.13 0.77 30.79
N ALA A 396 15.35 1.40 31.68
CA ALA A 396 15.83 2.14 32.84
C ALA A 396 15.54 1.42 34.18
N GLY A 397 15.22 0.12 34.15
CA GLY A 397 14.96 -0.70 35.34
C GLY A 397 13.62 -0.47 36.03
N ASN A 398 12.70 0.29 35.42
CA ASN A 398 11.42 0.67 36.01
C ASN A 398 10.23 -0.10 35.39
N ASP A 399 9.09 -0.09 36.07
CA ASP A 399 7.80 -0.57 35.55
C ASP A 399 7.48 0.04 34.17
N GLY A 400 7.11 -0.80 33.21
CA GLY A 400 6.58 -0.41 31.90
C GLY A 400 5.06 -0.62 31.79
N VAL A 401 4.46 -0.01 30.77
CA VAL A 401 3.00 -0.03 30.53
C VAL A 401 2.45 -1.35 29.99
N ILE A 402 3.31 -2.33 29.69
CA ILE A 402 2.92 -3.63 29.13
C ILE A 402 2.85 -4.66 30.25
N ILE A 403 1.71 -5.30 30.39
CA ILE A 403 1.53 -6.49 31.22
C ILE A 403 1.98 -7.70 30.41
N GLU A 404 2.74 -8.61 31.01
CA GLU A 404 3.27 -9.79 30.33
C GLU A 404 3.21 -11.05 31.19
N CYS A 405 3.12 -12.19 30.53
CA CYS A 405 3.25 -13.51 31.16
C CYS A 405 4.71 -13.82 31.53
N ARG A 406 4.96 -14.10 32.81
CA ARG A 406 6.28 -14.46 33.34
C ARG A 406 6.66 -15.92 33.12
N ASN A 407 5.69 -16.82 32.94
CA ASN A 407 5.97 -18.21 32.53
C ASN A 407 6.75 -18.23 31.20
N LEU A 408 7.94 -18.83 31.20
CA LEU A 408 8.75 -19.01 29.98
C LEU A 408 8.12 -20.05 29.05
N ASN A 409 7.56 -21.12 29.62
CA ASN A 409 6.95 -22.26 28.93
C ASN A 409 5.47 -21.98 28.59
N CYS A 410 5.13 -20.74 28.25
CA CYS A 410 3.79 -20.36 27.82
C CYS A 410 3.63 -20.69 26.33
N GLU A 411 2.69 -21.59 25.99
CA GLU A 411 2.35 -21.99 24.61
C GLU A 411 2.27 -20.80 23.63
N LYS A 412 1.63 -19.69 24.04
CA LYS A 412 1.43 -18.53 23.16
C LYS A 412 2.74 -17.74 22.91
N LYS A 413 3.77 -17.91 23.76
CA LYS A 413 5.14 -17.45 23.47
C LYS A 413 5.76 -18.32 22.38
N SER A 414 5.66 -19.65 22.49
CA SER A 414 6.13 -20.60 21.45
C SER A 414 5.47 -20.31 20.10
N THR A 415 4.13 -20.37 20.00
CA THR A 415 3.40 -20.05 18.77
C THR A 415 3.70 -18.63 18.27
N GLY A 416 3.95 -17.69 19.17
CA GLY A 416 4.41 -16.35 18.84
C GLY A 416 5.81 -16.33 18.20
N LYS A 417 6.76 -17.13 18.70
CA LYS A 417 8.11 -17.25 18.13
C LYS A 417 8.09 -17.95 16.77
N ILE A 418 7.29 -19.00 16.58
CA ILE A 418 7.09 -19.64 15.27
C ILE A 418 6.50 -18.62 14.27
N ARG A 419 5.46 -17.88 14.66
CA ARG A 419 4.90 -16.77 13.87
C ARG A 419 5.95 -15.70 13.55
N ARG A 420 6.82 -15.36 14.51
CA ARG A 420 7.89 -14.37 14.34
C ARG A 420 8.97 -14.87 13.38
N TRP A 421 9.30 -16.16 13.39
CA TRP A 421 10.21 -16.78 12.44
C TRP A 421 9.66 -16.66 11.01
N ILE A 422 8.45 -17.17 10.79
CA ILE A 422 7.69 -17.10 9.52
C ILE A 422 7.63 -15.67 8.98
N ALA A 423 7.13 -14.72 9.79
CA ALA A 423 6.95 -13.33 9.36
C ALA A 423 8.25 -12.52 9.29
N SER A 424 9.36 -13.00 9.86
CA SER A 424 10.68 -12.38 9.73
C SER A 424 11.36 -12.83 8.45
N LEU A 425 11.21 -14.10 8.06
CA LEU A 425 11.81 -14.70 6.86
C LEU A 425 10.93 -14.63 5.61
N ASP A 426 9.74 -14.02 5.71
CA ASP A 426 8.73 -13.88 4.63
C ASP A 426 8.25 -15.24 4.05
N ILE A 427 8.10 -16.24 4.93
CA ILE A 427 7.61 -17.58 4.56
C ILE A 427 6.12 -17.48 4.19
N LEU A 428 5.83 -17.49 2.88
CA LEU A 428 4.52 -17.24 2.34
C LEU A 428 3.52 -18.39 2.59
N GLY A 429 2.23 -18.06 2.58
CA GLY A 429 1.12 -19.02 2.64
C GLY A 429 0.66 -19.40 4.06
N VAL A 430 1.51 -19.27 5.08
CA VAL A 430 1.20 -19.57 6.49
C VAL A 430 0.66 -18.33 7.21
N GLY A 431 -0.65 -18.10 7.12
CA GLY A 431 -1.36 -17.10 7.93
C GLY A 431 -1.77 -17.65 9.30
N ASP A 432 -2.24 -16.78 10.21
CA ASP A 432 -2.58 -17.13 11.61
C ASP A 432 -3.39 -18.42 11.76
N VAL A 433 -4.49 -18.56 11.02
CA VAL A 433 -5.38 -19.74 11.11
C VAL A 433 -4.68 -21.03 10.66
N VAL A 434 -3.73 -20.93 9.71
CA VAL A 434 -2.93 -22.07 9.26
C VAL A 434 -1.89 -22.43 10.32
N LEU A 435 -1.19 -21.44 10.88
CA LEU A 435 -0.22 -21.67 11.95
C LEU A 435 -0.87 -22.26 13.20
N GLU A 436 -2.03 -21.77 13.62
CA GLU A 436 -2.71 -22.27 14.82
C GLU A 436 -3.23 -23.70 14.60
N ALA A 437 -3.73 -24.03 13.41
CA ALA A 437 -4.04 -25.42 13.04
C ALA A 437 -2.78 -26.30 12.97
N MET A 438 -1.66 -25.80 12.43
CA MET A 438 -0.39 -26.54 12.39
C MET A 438 0.14 -26.84 13.79
N VAL A 439 0.12 -25.87 14.72
CA VAL A 439 0.50 -26.09 16.12
C VAL A 439 -0.43 -27.11 16.79
N GLU A 440 -1.75 -26.96 16.64
CA GLU A 440 -2.72 -27.82 17.33
C GLU A 440 -2.78 -29.27 16.80
N LYS A 441 -2.52 -29.48 15.50
CA LYS A 441 -2.69 -30.80 14.84
C LYS A 441 -1.39 -31.48 14.43
N LEU A 442 -0.32 -30.71 14.20
CA LEU A 442 1.00 -31.24 13.84
C LEU A 442 2.00 -31.16 15.00
N ASP A 443 1.58 -30.68 16.18
CA ASP A 443 2.38 -30.62 17.42
C ASP A 443 3.69 -29.81 17.27
N LEU A 444 3.59 -28.63 16.65
CA LEU A 444 4.75 -27.75 16.45
C LEU A 444 5.10 -26.99 17.74
N THR A 445 6.25 -27.31 18.31
CA THR A 445 6.75 -26.78 19.58
C THR A 445 7.62 -25.53 19.41
N ASP A 446 8.41 -25.46 18.35
CA ASP A 446 9.25 -24.30 17.99
C ASP A 446 9.49 -24.17 16.47
N ALA A 447 10.42 -23.30 16.08
CA ALA A 447 10.67 -22.96 14.68
C ALA A 447 11.41 -24.05 13.89
N ALA A 448 12.15 -24.95 14.54
CA ALA A 448 12.84 -26.04 13.86
C ALA A 448 11.85 -27.07 13.31
N ASP A 449 10.74 -27.28 14.02
CA ASP A 449 9.69 -28.24 13.64
C ASP A 449 9.01 -27.85 12.31
N LEU A 450 9.20 -26.62 11.80
CA LEU A 450 8.80 -26.23 10.44
C LEU A 450 9.60 -26.97 9.36
N TYR A 451 10.90 -27.20 9.58
CA TYR A 451 11.83 -27.76 8.61
C TYR A 451 11.79 -29.29 8.53
N THR A 452 11.02 -29.94 9.42
CA THR A 452 10.72 -31.39 9.37
C THR A 452 9.38 -31.69 8.69
N LEU A 453 8.51 -30.68 8.48
CA LEU A 453 7.19 -30.84 7.85
C LEU A 453 7.23 -31.41 6.42
N ARG A 454 8.39 -31.40 5.75
CA ARG A 454 8.55 -31.99 4.40
C ARG A 454 8.14 -33.47 4.38
N GLU A 455 8.43 -34.19 5.46
CA GLU A 455 8.09 -35.61 5.63
C GLU A 455 6.60 -35.83 5.95
N ARG A 456 5.92 -34.78 6.42
CA ARG A 456 4.52 -34.76 6.87
C ARG A 456 3.62 -33.96 5.92
N GLY A 457 4.02 -33.83 4.66
CA GLY A 457 3.34 -33.01 3.65
C GLY A 457 1.88 -33.40 3.38
N ASP A 458 1.54 -34.68 3.52
CA ASP A 458 0.17 -35.17 3.39
C ASP A 458 -0.71 -34.78 4.60
N GLU A 459 -0.17 -34.83 5.83
CA GLU A 459 -0.87 -34.32 7.02
C GLU A 459 -1.13 -32.81 6.90
N LEU A 460 -0.14 -32.06 6.40
CA LEU A 460 -0.29 -30.63 6.13
C LEU A 460 -1.31 -30.36 5.02
N ALA A 461 -1.41 -31.21 3.99
CA ALA A 461 -2.41 -31.11 2.94
C ALA A 461 -3.83 -31.39 3.45
N ASP A 462 -3.99 -32.36 4.35
CA ASP A 462 -5.26 -32.76 4.95
C ASP A 462 -5.69 -31.88 6.14
N LEU A 463 -4.83 -30.97 6.59
CA LEU A 463 -5.06 -30.06 7.71
C LEU A 463 -6.33 -29.21 7.51
N LEU A 464 -7.27 -29.31 8.45
CA LEU A 464 -8.51 -28.53 8.47
C LEU A 464 -8.24 -27.09 8.95
N ILE A 465 -8.45 -26.13 8.05
CA ILE A 465 -8.24 -24.68 8.25
C ILE A 465 -9.55 -23.97 8.59
N ASN A 466 -10.71 -24.57 8.33
CA ASN A 466 -12.00 -24.11 8.85
C ASN A 466 -12.96 -25.27 9.09
N VAL A 467 -13.26 -25.53 10.37
CA VAL A 467 -14.11 -26.66 10.81
C VAL A 467 -15.56 -26.49 10.35
N ASP A 468 -16.12 -25.28 10.45
CA ASP A 468 -17.51 -24.98 10.08
C ASP A 468 -17.83 -25.20 8.59
N ARG A 469 -16.80 -25.34 7.75
CA ARG A 469 -16.88 -25.49 6.29
C ARG A 469 -16.14 -26.72 5.76
N ASP A 470 -15.66 -27.60 6.63
CA ASP A 470 -14.84 -28.79 6.31
C ASP A 470 -13.66 -28.47 5.35
N LEU A 471 -13.03 -27.31 5.52
CA LEU A 471 -12.07 -26.77 4.57
C LEU A 471 -10.64 -27.21 4.89
N LYS A 472 -10.15 -28.20 4.15
CA LYS A 472 -8.74 -28.63 4.15
C LYS A 472 -7.81 -27.63 3.46
N LEU A 473 -6.51 -27.65 3.80
CA LEU A 473 -5.48 -26.79 3.20
C LEU A 473 -5.24 -27.13 1.70
N GLY A 474 -5.20 -28.43 1.37
CA GLY A 474 -5.04 -28.98 0.03
C GLY A 474 -3.59 -29.08 -0.45
N ALA A 475 -3.26 -30.20 -1.11
CA ALA A 475 -1.89 -30.57 -1.49
C ALA A 475 -1.10 -29.44 -2.18
N LYS A 476 -1.65 -28.78 -3.20
CA LYS A 476 -0.95 -27.68 -3.90
C LYS A 476 -0.55 -26.52 -2.97
N ARG A 477 -1.32 -26.24 -1.92
CA ARG A 477 -1.00 -25.19 -0.94
C ARG A 477 -0.03 -25.69 0.12
N ALA A 478 -0.13 -26.96 0.55
CA ALA A 478 0.87 -27.59 1.40
C ALA A 478 2.25 -27.58 0.71
N THR A 479 2.35 -28.02 -0.55
CA THR A 479 3.59 -27.96 -1.35
C THR A 479 4.16 -26.53 -1.41
N SER A 480 3.33 -25.53 -1.74
CA SER A 480 3.77 -24.12 -1.81
C SER A 480 4.25 -23.55 -0.46
N ILE A 481 3.72 -24.04 0.67
CA ILE A 481 4.19 -23.69 2.01
C ILE A 481 5.51 -24.39 2.34
N LEU A 482 5.63 -25.68 2.02
CA LEU A 482 6.87 -26.44 2.21
C LEU A 482 8.00 -25.84 1.38
N ASP A 483 7.78 -25.58 0.09
CA ASP A 483 8.79 -24.99 -0.79
C ASP A 483 9.21 -23.58 -0.31
N ALA A 484 8.30 -22.82 0.31
CA ALA A 484 8.61 -21.53 0.93
C ALA A 484 9.38 -21.64 2.27
N ILE A 485 9.23 -22.74 3.02
CA ILE A 485 10.05 -23.04 4.20
C ILE A 485 11.44 -23.49 3.75
N GLU A 486 11.52 -24.42 2.79
CA GLU A 486 12.77 -24.95 2.23
C GLU A 486 13.67 -23.84 1.64
N ALA A 487 13.07 -22.83 1.01
CA ALA A 487 13.76 -21.64 0.50
C ALA A 487 14.43 -20.77 1.60
N THR A 488 14.23 -21.07 2.88
CA THR A 488 14.82 -20.37 4.02
C THR A 488 15.83 -21.23 4.82
N ARG A 489 16.35 -22.31 4.22
CA ARG A 489 17.39 -23.14 4.83
C ARG A 489 18.76 -22.48 4.93
N GLU A 490 19.10 -21.56 4.03
CA GLU A 490 20.37 -20.82 4.08
C GLU A 490 20.10 -19.38 4.56
N LEU A 491 20.58 -19.03 5.75
CA LEU A 491 20.28 -17.75 6.40
C LEU A 491 21.56 -17.00 6.80
N SER A 492 21.60 -15.69 6.59
CA SER A 492 22.63 -14.86 7.22
C SER A 492 22.50 -14.89 8.73
N LEU A 493 23.59 -14.60 9.46
CA LEU A 493 23.57 -14.53 10.92
C LEU A 493 22.54 -13.50 11.46
N SER A 494 22.30 -12.40 10.72
CA SER A 494 21.24 -11.44 11.06
C SER A 494 19.83 -11.98 10.79
N GLN A 495 19.65 -12.76 9.72
CA GLN A 495 18.39 -13.44 9.44
C GLN A 495 18.07 -14.52 10.46
N PHE A 496 19.05 -15.34 10.86
CA PHE A 496 18.87 -16.39 11.86
C PHE A 496 18.53 -15.80 13.25
N LEU A 497 19.48 -15.09 13.88
CA LEU A 497 19.30 -14.55 15.23
C LEU A 497 18.16 -13.54 15.32
N GLY A 498 17.98 -12.72 14.27
CA GLY A 498 16.93 -11.71 14.22
C GLY A 498 15.50 -12.25 14.08
N SER A 499 15.34 -13.56 13.83
CA SER A 499 14.06 -14.24 13.64
C SER A 499 13.62 -15.09 14.83
N LEU A 500 14.52 -15.43 15.77
CA LEU A 500 14.24 -16.25 16.97
C LEU A 500 13.17 -15.67 17.92
N GLY A 501 12.77 -14.40 17.74
CA GLY A 501 11.78 -13.75 18.59
C GLY A 501 12.27 -13.51 20.02
N LEU A 502 13.53 -13.11 20.14
CA LEU A 502 14.11 -12.62 21.39
C LEU A 502 13.69 -11.16 21.64
N ASP A 503 13.59 -10.78 22.91
CA ASP A 503 13.43 -9.37 23.27
C ASP A 503 14.70 -8.59 22.91
N HIS A 504 14.51 -7.33 22.52
CA HIS A 504 15.52 -6.38 22.04
C HIS A 504 16.34 -6.77 20.79
N LEU A 505 16.53 -8.06 20.47
CA LEU A 505 17.31 -8.55 19.34
C LEU A 505 16.42 -8.84 18.11
N GLY A 506 16.66 -8.12 17.02
CA GLY A 506 16.04 -8.35 15.71
C GLY A 506 17.05 -8.03 14.60
N LYS A 507 16.78 -8.48 13.36
CA LYS A 507 17.70 -8.42 12.18
C LYS A 507 18.64 -7.19 12.18
N ARG A 508 18.07 -5.98 12.14
CA ARG A 508 18.82 -4.71 12.13
C ARG A 508 19.72 -4.47 13.34
N ARG A 509 19.36 -4.94 14.54
CA ARG A 509 20.27 -4.85 15.69
C ARG A 509 21.43 -5.83 15.55
N VAL A 510 21.18 -7.05 15.06
CA VAL A 510 22.25 -8.03 14.78
C VAL A 510 23.23 -7.46 13.75
N GLU A 511 22.73 -6.87 12.65
CA GLU A 511 23.55 -6.16 11.66
C GLU A 511 24.41 -5.05 12.30
N ILE A 512 23.81 -4.16 13.10
CA ILE A 512 24.55 -3.08 13.79
C ILE A 512 25.60 -3.63 14.77
N MET A 513 25.28 -4.70 15.51
CA MET A 513 26.20 -5.31 16.47
C MET A 513 27.38 -5.99 15.76
N ILE A 514 27.15 -6.72 14.66
CA ILE A 514 28.22 -7.29 13.82
C ILE A 514 29.13 -6.17 13.30
N SER A 515 28.55 -5.13 12.68
CA SER A 515 29.32 -3.99 12.14
C SER A 515 30.09 -3.19 13.20
N ALA A 516 29.76 -3.33 14.48
CA ALA A 516 30.42 -2.66 15.60
C ALA A 516 31.36 -3.60 16.40
N ALA A 517 31.40 -4.89 16.09
CA ALA A 517 32.17 -5.90 16.82
C ALA A 517 33.56 -6.19 16.25
N ASP A 518 33.92 -5.59 15.10
CA ASP A 518 35.23 -5.77 14.45
C ASP A 518 35.62 -7.26 14.27
N GLY A 519 34.69 -8.04 13.69
CA GLY A 519 34.81 -9.49 13.50
C GLY A 519 34.37 -10.34 14.70
N ALA A 520 34.33 -9.79 15.92
CA ALA A 520 34.06 -10.56 17.15
C ALA A 520 32.61 -11.05 17.32
N LEU A 521 31.73 -10.83 16.35
CA LEU A 521 30.36 -11.36 16.29
C LEU A 521 30.00 -11.96 14.92
N ASP A 522 30.97 -12.27 14.06
CA ASP A 522 30.74 -12.77 12.69
C ASP A 522 30.25 -14.24 12.65
N GLU A 523 30.42 -15.00 13.74
CA GLU A 523 29.99 -16.39 13.88
C GLU A 523 28.99 -16.60 15.03
N LEU A 524 28.05 -17.55 14.85
CA LEU A 524 27.12 -17.98 15.92
C LEU A 524 27.84 -18.46 17.20
N THR A 525 29.03 -19.03 17.06
CA THR A 525 29.91 -19.46 18.16
C THR A 525 30.18 -18.31 19.14
N ALA A 526 30.49 -17.12 18.61
CA ALA A 526 30.73 -15.90 19.39
C ALA A 526 29.45 -15.42 20.08
N TRP A 527 28.29 -15.46 19.42
CA TRP A 527 27.00 -15.12 20.03
C TRP A 527 26.58 -16.07 21.16
N ARG A 528 27.08 -17.32 21.18
CA ARG A 528 26.85 -18.30 22.26
C ARG A 528 27.95 -18.31 23.33
N SER A 529 28.96 -17.44 23.24
CA SER A 529 30.14 -17.45 24.12
C SER A 529 29.95 -16.76 25.47
N GLY A 530 28.89 -15.97 25.63
CA GLY A 530 28.70 -15.08 26.79
C GLY A 530 29.24 -13.66 26.62
N LEU A 531 29.90 -13.33 25.50
CA LEU A 531 30.53 -12.02 25.20
C LEU A 531 29.67 -10.80 25.56
N LEU A 532 28.35 -10.85 25.31
CA LEU A 532 27.45 -9.71 25.54
C LEU A 532 27.17 -9.42 27.03
N ARG A 533 27.65 -10.27 27.94
CA ARG A 533 27.61 -10.03 29.40
C ARG A 533 28.76 -9.13 29.87
N ASP A 534 29.84 -8.97 29.08
CA ASP A 534 30.85 -7.95 29.39
C ASP A 534 30.31 -6.56 29.07
N ALA A 535 30.33 -5.67 30.07
CA ALA A 535 29.75 -4.34 29.96
C ALA A 535 30.51 -3.42 28.98
N SER A 536 31.82 -3.64 28.77
CA SER A 536 32.61 -2.84 27.83
C SER A 536 32.37 -3.27 26.40
N PHE A 537 32.31 -4.58 26.14
CA PHE A 537 31.94 -5.15 24.84
C PHE A 537 30.49 -4.81 24.47
N ALA A 538 29.55 -4.98 25.40
CA ALA A 538 28.15 -4.58 25.24
C ALA A 538 28.01 -3.09 24.94
N ALA A 539 28.81 -2.21 25.56
CA ALA A 539 28.85 -0.80 25.22
C ALA A 539 29.42 -0.54 23.81
N GLY A 540 30.52 -1.20 23.45
CA GLY A 540 31.14 -1.11 22.13
C GLY A 540 30.19 -1.46 20.98
N VAL A 541 29.44 -2.56 21.12
CA VAL A 541 28.46 -3.01 20.09
C VAL A 541 27.07 -2.35 20.23
N GLY A 542 26.94 -1.27 21.02
CA GLY A 542 25.74 -0.43 21.06
C GLY A 542 24.56 -0.97 21.89
N VAL A 543 24.82 -1.83 22.88
CA VAL A 543 23.84 -2.42 23.81
C VAL A 543 24.22 -2.27 25.31
N PRO A 544 24.76 -1.13 25.78
CA PRO A 544 25.42 -0.98 27.09
C PRO A 544 24.57 -1.38 28.31
N SER A 545 23.24 -1.26 28.24
CA SER A 545 22.31 -1.58 29.33
C SER A 545 21.49 -2.85 29.13
N ILE A 546 21.65 -3.55 28.00
CA ILE A 546 20.81 -4.70 27.60
C ILE A 546 21.60 -5.89 27.02
N GLY A 547 22.93 -5.82 26.96
CA GLY A 547 23.78 -6.90 26.43
C GLY A 547 23.59 -8.23 27.18
N ALA A 548 23.54 -8.18 28.51
CA ALA A 548 23.29 -9.36 29.34
C ALA A 548 21.91 -9.97 29.07
N GLU A 549 20.85 -9.15 28.97
CA GLU A 549 19.48 -9.61 28.65
C GLU A 549 19.40 -10.28 27.27
N ILE A 550 20.14 -9.74 26.29
CA ILE A 550 20.27 -10.34 24.95
C ILE A 550 21.00 -11.69 25.04
N GLN A 551 22.06 -11.80 25.84
CA GLN A 551 22.75 -13.08 26.07
C GLN A 551 21.84 -14.10 26.76
N ASP A 552 21.16 -13.74 27.85
CA ASP A 552 20.17 -14.59 28.52
C ASP A 552 19.07 -15.07 27.55
N GLY A 553 18.65 -14.19 26.63
CA GLY A 553 17.75 -14.54 25.53
C GLY A 553 18.32 -15.63 24.62
N ILE A 554 19.54 -15.44 24.10
CA ILE A 554 20.22 -16.40 23.21
C ILE A 554 20.44 -17.73 23.92
N ASP A 555 21.00 -17.70 25.13
CA ASP A 555 21.32 -18.86 25.94
C ASP A 555 20.04 -19.69 26.20
N SER A 556 18.91 -19.03 26.51
CA SER A 556 17.61 -19.67 26.70
C SER A 556 17.04 -20.39 25.46
N MET A 557 17.51 -20.00 24.26
CA MET A 557 17.10 -20.61 22.98
C MET A 557 18.09 -21.65 22.47
N SER A 558 19.14 -22.00 23.22
CA SER A 558 20.18 -22.97 22.79
C SER A 558 19.58 -24.23 22.16
N GLN A 559 18.61 -24.88 22.82
CA GLN A 559 17.98 -26.11 22.29
C GLN A 559 17.23 -25.89 20.95
N VAL A 560 16.63 -24.73 20.74
CA VAL A 560 15.93 -24.38 19.49
C VAL A 560 16.94 -24.05 18.39
N ILE A 561 18.04 -23.40 18.75
CA ILE A 561 19.18 -23.12 17.85
C ILE A 561 19.81 -24.44 17.41
N ASP A 562 20.07 -25.36 18.34
CA ASP A 562 20.63 -26.69 18.04
C ASP A 562 19.67 -27.50 17.16
N LYS A 563 18.37 -27.59 17.50
CA LYS A 563 17.35 -28.20 16.65
C LYS A 563 17.31 -27.60 15.22
N LEU A 564 17.42 -26.27 15.06
CA LEU A 564 17.38 -25.61 13.76
C LEU A 564 18.59 -26.04 12.89
N LEU A 565 19.78 -26.12 13.48
CA LEU A 565 20.99 -26.58 12.81
C LEU A 565 20.88 -28.08 12.44
N ASP A 566 20.43 -28.92 13.36
CA ASP A 566 20.22 -30.36 13.15
C ASP A 566 19.14 -30.64 12.08
N ALA A 567 18.09 -29.81 12.02
CA ALA A 567 17.05 -29.86 11.00
C ALA A 567 17.52 -29.35 9.61
N GLY A 568 18.79 -28.96 9.47
CA GLY A 568 19.38 -28.53 8.20
C GLY A 568 19.08 -27.08 7.83
N VAL A 569 19.01 -26.17 8.80
CA VAL A 569 19.15 -24.73 8.58
C VAL A 569 20.62 -24.35 8.75
N SER A 570 21.27 -23.91 7.68
CA SER A 570 22.65 -23.44 7.71
C SER A 570 22.70 -21.93 7.92
N ILE A 571 23.74 -21.47 8.65
CA ILE A 571 24.06 -20.05 8.73
C ILE A 571 25.15 -19.76 7.72
N THR A 572 24.84 -18.94 6.72
CA THR A 572 25.87 -18.33 5.88
C THR A 572 26.58 -17.27 6.71
N THR A 573 27.78 -17.62 7.18
CA THR A 573 28.76 -16.65 7.68
C THR A 573 29.11 -15.74 6.52
N GLY A 574 28.53 -14.53 6.52
CA GLY A 574 28.82 -13.54 5.51
C GLY A 574 30.29 -13.17 5.60
N SER A 575 31.08 -13.54 4.59
CA SER A 575 32.51 -13.27 4.52
C SER A 575 32.80 -11.80 4.19
N ALA A 576 32.28 -10.89 5.02
CA ALA A 576 32.73 -9.50 5.12
C ALA A 576 34.22 -9.43 5.51
N HIS A 577 34.73 -10.47 6.18
CA HIS A 577 36.14 -10.76 6.39
C HIS A 577 36.63 -11.96 5.57
N GLY A 578 36.14 -12.11 4.33
CA GLY A 578 36.91 -12.83 3.33
C GLY A 578 38.22 -12.08 3.11
N THR A 579 39.37 -12.78 3.18
CA THR A 579 40.70 -12.19 3.01
C THR A 579 41.00 -11.84 1.56
N ALA A 580 40.25 -10.89 0.99
CA ALA A 580 40.92 -9.82 0.27
C ALA A 580 41.86 -9.12 1.26
N GLU A 581 43.01 -8.66 0.79
CA GLU A 581 43.89 -7.82 1.60
C GLU A 581 43.10 -6.58 2.04
N GLN A 582 43.23 -6.18 3.32
CA GLN A 582 42.74 -4.89 3.80
C GLN A 582 43.17 -3.83 2.78
N PRO A 583 42.26 -3.05 2.17
CA PRO A 583 42.63 -2.06 1.17
C PRO A 583 43.73 -1.11 1.66
N GLU A 584 44.98 -1.37 1.29
CA GLU A 584 46.14 -0.50 1.59
C GLU A 584 45.94 0.90 0.99
N LEU A 585 44.99 1.01 0.06
CA LEU A 585 44.67 2.18 -0.72
C LEU A 585 43.27 2.69 -0.33
N THR A 586 43.14 4.00 -0.11
CA THR A 586 41.89 4.65 0.31
C THR A 586 41.50 5.80 -0.61
N VAL A 587 40.19 5.99 -0.78
CA VAL A 587 39.58 7.05 -1.61
C VAL A 587 38.60 7.86 -0.78
N CYS A 588 38.65 9.18 -0.90
CA CYS A 588 37.67 10.09 -0.31
C CYS A 588 36.94 10.80 -1.44
N ILE A 589 35.63 10.63 -1.55
CA ILE A 589 34.79 11.38 -2.49
C ILE A 589 34.25 12.62 -1.77
N SER A 590 34.37 13.79 -2.38
CA SER A 590 34.00 15.07 -1.76
C SER A 590 33.22 15.98 -2.72
N GLY A 591 32.12 16.54 -2.22
CA GLY A 591 31.16 17.31 -3.02
C GLY A 591 30.18 16.43 -3.79
N LYS A 592 29.33 17.05 -4.62
CA LYS A 592 28.45 16.37 -5.58
C LYS A 592 29.24 16.15 -6.87
N LEU A 593 29.41 14.91 -7.30
CA LEU A 593 30.08 14.59 -8.56
C LEU A 593 29.17 14.87 -9.77
N HIS A 594 29.76 14.98 -10.97
CA HIS A 594 29.07 15.39 -12.20
C HIS A 594 28.02 14.38 -12.67
N SER A 595 28.22 13.08 -12.48
CA SER A 595 27.24 12.04 -12.83
C SER A 595 25.98 12.07 -11.96
N GLY A 596 25.98 12.82 -10.86
CA GLY A 596 24.91 12.83 -9.86
C GLY A 596 24.85 11.58 -8.98
N ARG A 597 25.69 10.56 -9.23
CA ARG A 597 25.88 9.42 -8.33
C ARG A 597 26.34 9.88 -6.95
N LYS A 598 25.89 9.18 -5.92
CA LYS A 598 26.32 9.43 -4.55
C LYS A 598 27.65 8.74 -4.30
N LYS A 599 28.37 9.22 -3.27
CA LYS A 599 29.55 8.55 -2.74
C LYS A 599 29.33 7.04 -2.52
N SER A 600 28.19 6.66 -1.93
CA SER A 600 27.78 5.26 -1.68
C SER A 600 27.82 4.37 -2.92
N ASP A 601 27.54 4.93 -4.09
CA ASP A 601 27.35 4.19 -5.33
C ASP A 601 28.69 3.73 -5.94
N TYR A 602 29.80 4.22 -5.35
CA TYR A 602 31.17 3.79 -5.61
C TYR A 602 31.73 2.86 -4.52
N GLN A 603 30.97 2.52 -3.47
CA GLN A 603 31.47 1.73 -2.35
C GLN A 603 31.80 0.28 -2.75
N GLU A 604 30.83 -0.47 -3.28
CA GLU A 604 31.08 -1.84 -3.77
C GLU A 604 32.10 -1.86 -4.94
N PRO A 605 32.03 -0.96 -5.94
CA PRO A 605 32.99 -0.98 -7.04
C PRO A 605 34.43 -0.58 -6.65
N LEU A 606 34.62 0.27 -5.63
CA LEU A 606 35.97 0.57 -5.10
C LEU A 606 36.53 -0.60 -4.28
N LEU A 607 35.70 -1.24 -3.45
CA LEU A 607 36.10 -2.42 -2.69
C LEU A 607 36.52 -3.57 -3.63
N ALA A 608 35.80 -3.76 -4.75
CA ALA A 608 36.13 -4.76 -5.77
C ALA A 608 37.49 -4.56 -6.46
N ILE A 609 38.06 -3.35 -6.42
CA ILE A 609 39.41 -3.05 -6.95
C ILE A 609 40.45 -2.77 -5.85
N GLY A 610 40.16 -3.12 -4.59
CA GLY A 610 41.11 -2.99 -3.47
C GLY A 610 41.27 -1.56 -2.93
N TYR A 611 40.22 -0.74 -3.00
CA TYR A 611 40.21 0.61 -2.40
C TYR A 611 39.08 0.77 -1.37
N ALA A 612 39.39 1.24 -0.16
CA ALA A 612 38.40 1.56 0.86
C ALA A 612 37.92 3.02 0.78
N LEU A 613 36.61 3.23 0.94
CA LEU A 613 35.94 4.51 0.70
C LEU A 613 35.72 5.30 2.01
N VAL A 614 36.54 6.31 2.27
CA VAL A 614 36.62 7.04 3.56
C VAL A 614 35.99 8.44 3.51
N ASP A 615 35.58 8.98 4.66
CA ASP A 615 34.94 10.31 4.76
C ASP A 615 35.89 11.47 5.05
N GLU A 616 37.14 11.18 5.41
CA GLU A 616 38.14 12.18 5.77
C GLU A 616 39.33 12.19 4.81
N VAL A 617 39.91 13.37 4.62
CA VAL A 617 41.23 13.51 4.02
C VAL A 617 42.26 13.36 5.14
N SER A 618 43.03 12.28 5.11
CA SER A 618 44.08 11.95 6.08
C SER A 618 45.45 11.91 5.39
N LYS A 619 46.53 11.73 6.16
CA LYS A 619 47.89 11.59 5.59
C LYS A 619 48.12 10.24 4.87
N GLY A 620 47.25 9.25 5.10
CA GLY A 620 47.26 7.96 4.40
C GLY A 620 46.24 7.86 3.27
N LEU A 621 45.63 8.98 2.85
CA LEU A 621 44.67 8.98 1.75
C LEU A 621 45.41 8.95 0.40
N ASN A 622 45.01 8.05 -0.51
CA ASN A 622 45.63 7.93 -1.82
C ASN A 622 44.99 8.92 -2.82
N PHE A 623 43.66 8.92 -2.91
CA PHE A 623 42.92 9.78 -3.81
C PHE A 623 41.81 10.59 -3.11
N LEU A 624 41.81 11.91 -3.35
CA LEU A 624 40.64 12.76 -3.16
C LEU A 624 39.94 12.95 -4.50
N VAL A 625 38.70 12.47 -4.62
CA VAL A 625 37.88 12.67 -5.82
C VAL A 625 37.02 13.91 -5.64
N LEU A 626 37.07 14.80 -6.63
CA LEU A 626 36.26 16.01 -6.72
C LEU A 626 35.56 16.05 -8.09
N ALA A 627 34.47 16.82 -8.17
CA ALA A 627 33.89 17.20 -9.45
C ALA A 627 34.85 18.09 -10.25
N ASP A 628 35.49 19.05 -9.55
CA ASP A 628 36.50 19.96 -10.05
C ASP A 628 37.77 19.82 -9.20
N ALA A 629 38.90 19.50 -9.85
CA ALA A 629 40.20 19.29 -9.21
C ALA A 629 40.84 20.59 -8.69
N ASP A 630 40.47 21.75 -9.25
CA ASP A 630 41.00 23.06 -8.84
C ASP A 630 40.22 23.67 -7.66
N SER A 631 39.07 23.09 -7.28
CA SER A 631 38.23 23.47 -6.14
C SER A 631 38.99 24.01 -4.91
N GLY A 632 38.52 25.15 -4.38
CA GLY A 632 38.99 25.75 -3.14
C GLY A 632 38.41 25.14 -1.86
N SER A 633 37.85 23.92 -1.90
CA SER A 633 37.22 23.31 -0.72
C SER A 633 38.24 23.00 0.39
N SER A 634 37.80 23.02 1.66
CA SER A 634 38.66 22.71 2.81
C SER A 634 39.27 21.30 2.75
N LYS A 635 38.59 20.34 2.12
CA LYS A 635 39.13 19.01 1.82
C LYS A 635 40.20 19.05 0.72
N ALA A 636 40.02 19.83 -0.35
CA ALA A 636 41.03 20.03 -1.39
C ALA A 636 42.29 20.73 -0.84
N GLU A 637 42.13 21.75 0.02
CA GLU A 637 43.25 22.34 0.76
C GLU A 637 43.97 21.34 1.67
N LYS A 638 43.21 20.53 2.44
CA LYS A 638 43.78 19.49 3.33
C LYS A 638 44.55 18.44 2.52
N ALA A 639 44.06 18.07 1.33
CA ALA A 639 44.74 17.15 0.43
C ALA A 639 46.05 17.72 -0.12
N ARG A 640 46.00 18.94 -0.69
CA ARG A 640 47.19 19.66 -1.19
C ARG A 640 48.25 19.85 -0.11
N LYS A 641 47.85 20.16 1.13
CA LYS A 641 48.76 20.30 2.30
C LYS A 641 49.34 18.98 2.81
N LEU A 642 48.70 17.84 2.50
CA LEU A 642 49.15 16.51 2.91
C LEU A 642 49.84 15.71 1.78
N GLY A 643 49.88 16.24 0.55
CA GLY A 643 50.46 15.56 -0.62
C GLY A 643 49.54 14.50 -1.25
N VAL A 644 48.26 14.49 -0.91
CA VAL A 644 47.26 13.55 -1.44
C VAL A 644 46.92 13.91 -2.88
N GLN A 645 46.92 12.92 -3.77
CA GLN A 645 46.57 13.13 -5.18
C GLN A 645 45.07 13.43 -5.35
N VAL A 646 44.75 14.44 -6.15
CA VAL A 646 43.39 14.81 -6.50
C VAL A 646 43.07 14.24 -7.89
N ILE A 647 41.93 13.58 -8.05
CA ILE A 647 41.45 13.03 -9.33
C ILE A 647 40.02 13.46 -9.62
N SER A 648 39.66 13.44 -10.91
CA SER A 648 38.29 13.70 -11.37
C SER A 648 37.41 12.46 -11.26
N GLU A 649 36.09 12.66 -11.30
CA GLU A 649 35.13 11.54 -11.41
C GLU A 649 35.35 10.67 -12.65
N ALA A 650 35.78 11.25 -13.78
CA ALA A 650 36.07 10.47 -14.99
C ALA A 650 37.19 9.45 -14.73
N GLN A 651 38.25 9.86 -14.04
CA GLN A 651 39.37 9.00 -13.66
C GLN A 651 38.97 7.98 -12.58
N LEU A 652 38.06 8.34 -11.65
CA LEU A 652 37.46 7.38 -10.72
C LEU A 652 36.67 6.29 -11.46
N ILE A 653 35.88 6.66 -12.47
CA ILE A 653 35.10 5.73 -13.29
C ILE A 653 36.02 4.85 -14.15
N GLU A 654 37.10 5.39 -14.71
CA GLU A 654 38.12 4.65 -15.47
C GLU A 654 38.86 3.64 -14.58
N MET A 655 39.29 4.05 -13.38
CA MET A 655 39.93 3.19 -12.37
C MET A 655 39.04 2.00 -11.96
N VAL A 656 37.73 2.22 -11.89
CA VAL A 656 36.71 1.23 -11.53
C VAL A 656 36.20 0.40 -12.73
N GLY A 657 36.37 0.89 -13.96
CA GLY A 657 35.67 0.37 -15.14
C GLY A 657 36.24 -0.92 -15.75
N ASN A 658 37.49 -1.28 -15.45
CA ASN A 658 38.25 -2.33 -16.14
C ASN A 658 37.86 -3.79 -15.77
N PHE A 659 36.77 -4.03 -15.02
CA PHE A 659 36.42 -5.37 -14.51
C PHE A 659 35.48 -6.19 -15.40
N THR A 660 35.26 -5.80 -16.66
CA THR A 660 34.34 -6.51 -17.60
C THR A 660 35.03 -7.50 -18.54
N SER A 661 36.33 -7.75 -18.38
CA SER A 661 37.09 -8.76 -19.14
C SER A 661 38.13 -9.46 -18.25
N GLN A 662 38.16 -10.80 -18.30
CA GLN A 662 39.15 -11.59 -17.56
C GLN A 662 40.53 -11.50 -18.22
N GLU A 663 41.53 -10.92 -17.52
CA GLU A 663 42.92 -11.39 -17.57
C GLU A 663 43.76 -10.84 -16.39
N SER A 664 45.03 -11.24 -16.31
CA SER A 664 45.86 -11.15 -15.10
C SER A 664 46.30 -9.73 -14.70
N VAL A 665 46.30 -9.45 -13.39
CA VAL A 665 46.82 -8.21 -12.81
C VAL A 665 48.33 -8.07 -13.00
N SER A 666 48.73 -7.01 -13.70
CA SER A 666 50.08 -6.43 -13.63
C SER A 666 49.96 -4.92 -13.39
N LYS A 667 50.93 -4.33 -12.67
CA LYS A 667 50.83 -2.93 -12.19
C LYS A 667 50.70 -1.96 -13.36
N PHE A 668 49.66 -1.13 -13.32
CA PHE A 668 49.41 -0.07 -14.29
C PHE A 668 50.21 1.19 -13.93
N GLU A 669 51.23 1.50 -14.72
CA GLU A 669 51.81 2.85 -14.81
C GLU A 669 51.32 3.49 -16.12
N LEU A 670 50.92 4.77 -16.09
CA LEU A 670 50.30 5.46 -17.23
C LEU A 670 51.35 6.05 -18.21
N PRO A 671 51.39 5.62 -19.49
CA PRO A 671 52.23 6.23 -20.52
C PRO A 671 51.49 7.31 -21.33
N ILE A 672 52.23 8.07 -22.14
CA ILE A 672 51.78 9.29 -22.82
C ILE A 672 51.11 9.00 -24.18
N GLN A 673 50.21 9.89 -24.60
CA GLN A 673 49.43 9.87 -25.84
C GLN A 673 50.23 9.60 -27.13
N THR A 674 49.63 8.88 -28.08
CA THR A 674 49.67 9.21 -29.53
C THR A 674 48.51 8.53 -30.29
N SER A 675 48.28 8.89 -31.55
CA SER A 675 47.07 8.57 -32.34
C SER A 675 47.34 7.59 -33.50
N ILE A 676 46.28 6.96 -34.06
CA ILE A 676 45.96 6.93 -35.52
C ILE A 676 44.71 6.08 -35.89
N VAL A 677 44.05 6.56 -36.94
CA VAL A 677 42.86 6.15 -37.71
C VAL A 677 42.83 4.70 -38.26
N SER A 678 41.64 4.05 -38.32
CA SER A 678 41.09 3.36 -39.52
C SER A 678 39.65 2.80 -39.33
N LYS A 679 39.04 2.20 -40.37
CA LYS A 679 37.56 2.05 -40.54
C LYS A 679 37.18 0.76 -41.37
N PRO A 680 35.93 0.51 -41.86
CA PRO A 680 35.12 -0.67 -41.53
C PRO A 680 34.80 -1.62 -42.72
N GLN A 681 34.04 -2.71 -42.48
CA GLN A 681 33.20 -3.49 -43.44
C GLN A 681 32.46 -4.66 -42.70
N LYS A 682 31.38 -5.30 -43.18
CA LYS A 682 30.23 -4.89 -44.04
C LYS A 682 29.04 -5.88 -43.89
N GLU A 683 27.91 -5.61 -44.56
CA GLU A 683 26.68 -6.42 -44.51
C GLU A 683 26.77 -7.78 -45.23
N ASN A 684 25.83 -8.70 -44.94
CA ASN A 684 24.96 -9.25 -46.01
C ASN A 684 23.62 -9.82 -45.48
N ALA A 685 22.67 -10.18 -46.36
CA ALA A 685 21.26 -10.39 -45.99
C ALA A 685 20.47 -11.40 -46.87
N MET A 686 19.18 -11.54 -46.52
CA MET A 686 18.00 -11.68 -47.41
C MET A 686 17.31 -13.05 -47.68
N SER A 687 15.96 -12.96 -47.70
CA SER A 687 14.97 -13.76 -48.47
C SER A 687 14.50 -15.12 -47.91
N LYS A 688 13.25 -15.59 -48.15
CA LYS A 688 12.00 -14.96 -48.66
C LYS A 688 10.75 -15.76 -48.21
N ALA A 689 9.54 -15.23 -48.44
CA ALA A 689 8.26 -15.76 -47.95
C ALA A 689 7.44 -16.56 -48.99
N THR A 690 6.42 -17.31 -48.53
CA THR A 690 5.31 -17.85 -49.35
C THR A 690 4.04 -18.05 -48.50
N THR A 691 2.87 -17.77 -49.08
CA THR A 691 1.50 -17.94 -48.54
C THR A 691 0.52 -17.94 -49.73
N PRO A 692 -0.78 -18.30 -49.59
CA PRO A 692 -1.48 -18.94 -48.47
C PRO A 692 -2.29 -20.20 -48.89
N LEU A 693 -2.91 -20.89 -47.93
CA LEU A 693 -4.06 -21.79 -48.14
C LEU A 693 -4.93 -21.83 -46.87
N SER A 694 -6.25 -21.88 -47.03
CA SER A 694 -7.23 -21.93 -45.94
C SER A 694 -8.32 -22.97 -46.25
N VAL A 695 -8.85 -23.63 -45.21
CA VAL A 695 -10.31 -23.77 -44.88
C VAL A 695 -10.43 -24.11 -43.38
N ASP A 696 -11.58 -23.83 -42.78
CA ASP A 696 -11.96 -23.94 -41.37
C ASP A 696 -11.56 -25.21 -40.58
N ALA A 697 -11.36 -24.98 -39.28
CA ALA A 697 -11.91 -25.83 -38.23
C ALA A 697 -12.57 -24.91 -37.19
N SER A 698 -13.89 -25.01 -37.00
CA SER A 698 -14.61 -24.29 -35.95
C SER A 698 -14.76 -25.16 -34.70
N ALA A 699 -14.54 -24.57 -33.52
CA ALA A 699 -14.68 -25.25 -32.25
C ALA A 699 -16.10 -25.86 -32.10
N ARG A 700 -16.16 -27.16 -31.82
CA ARG A 700 -17.42 -27.92 -31.81
C ARG A 700 -17.97 -28.00 -30.39
N ARG A 701 -19.12 -27.36 -30.13
CA ARG A 701 -19.80 -27.34 -28.83
C ARG A 701 -20.86 -28.43 -28.74
N PHE A 702 -20.89 -29.12 -27.60
CA PHE A 702 -21.86 -30.15 -27.27
C PHE A 702 -22.44 -29.88 -25.88
N GLU A 703 -23.73 -30.12 -25.69
CA GLU A 703 -24.43 -29.88 -24.43
C GLU A 703 -25.19 -31.11 -23.96
N PHE A 704 -25.28 -31.26 -22.64
CA PHE A 704 -26.03 -32.32 -21.95
C PHE A 704 -26.89 -31.67 -20.86
N VAL A 705 -28.20 -31.88 -20.94
CA VAL A 705 -29.16 -31.34 -19.98
C VAL A 705 -30.08 -32.47 -19.52
N ASP A 706 -30.09 -32.71 -18.21
CA ASP A 706 -31.06 -33.57 -17.51
C ASP A 706 -31.71 -32.81 -16.33
N ASP A 707 -32.68 -33.42 -15.66
CA ASP A 707 -33.44 -32.83 -14.54
C ASP A 707 -32.59 -32.36 -13.34
N LYS A 708 -31.27 -32.63 -13.34
CA LYS A 708 -30.35 -32.35 -12.23
C LYS A 708 -29.06 -31.64 -12.66
N SER A 709 -28.76 -31.56 -13.96
CA SER A 709 -27.49 -31.03 -14.45
C SER A 709 -27.57 -30.51 -15.89
N ALA A 710 -27.05 -29.30 -16.09
CA ALA A 710 -26.84 -28.68 -17.40
C ALA A 710 -25.33 -28.48 -17.61
N LYS A 711 -24.75 -29.16 -18.59
CA LYS A 711 -23.30 -29.25 -18.84
C LYS A 711 -22.98 -28.95 -20.29
N PHE A 712 -21.82 -28.33 -20.53
CA PHE A 712 -21.24 -28.19 -21.87
C PHE A 712 -19.89 -28.91 -21.95
N TRP A 713 -19.56 -29.34 -23.16
CA TRP A 713 -18.30 -29.93 -23.56
C TRP A 713 -17.97 -29.43 -24.97
N GLU A 714 -16.80 -28.82 -25.15
CA GLU A 714 -16.31 -28.27 -26.41
C GLU A 714 -15.00 -28.95 -26.78
N VAL A 715 -14.76 -29.11 -28.08
CA VAL A 715 -13.46 -29.55 -28.61
C VAL A 715 -13.05 -28.70 -29.80
N ASP A 716 -11.78 -28.33 -29.82
CA ASP A 716 -11.14 -27.60 -30.90
C ASP A 716 -9.81 -28.29 -31.29
N VAL A 717 -9.37 -28.10 -32.52
CA VAL A 717 -8.14 -28.71 -33.06
C VAL A 717 -7.27 -27.64 -33.69
N ILE A 718 -6.30 -27.17 -32.90
CA ILE A 718 -5.42 -26.06 -33.26
C ILE A 718 -4.05 -26.65 -33.60
N ALA A 719 -3.77 -26.75 -34.91
CA ALA A 719 -2.60 -27.42 -35.46
C ALA A 719 -2.45 -28.86 -34.89
N GLU A 720 -1.30 -29.20 -34.31
CA GLU A 720 -1.01 -30.52 -33.74
C GLU A 720 -1.66 -30.75 -32.36
N SER A 721 -2.43 -29.78 -31.84
CA SER A 721 -3.06 -29.86 -30.52
C SER A 721 -4.58 -30.02 -30.58
N VAL A 722 -5.14 -30.70 -29.58
CA VAL A 722 -6.58 -30.77 -29.30
C VAL A 722 -6.83 -30.06 -27.98
N GLU A 723 -7.65 -29.02 -27.98
CA GLU A 723 -8.16 -28.41 -26.75
C GLU A 723 -9.58 -28.94 -26.46
N VAL A 724 -9.84 -29.25 -25.20
CA VAL A 724 -11.13 -29.73 -24.71
C VAL A 724 -11.57 -28.87 -23.53
N LYS A 725 -12.69 -28.15 -23.65
CA LYS A 725 -13.27 -27.32 -22.59
C LYS A 725 -14.55 -27.95 -22.04
N PHE A 726 -14.79 -27.93 -20.74
CA PHE A 726 -16.02 -28.48 -20.16
C PHE A 726 -16.42 -27.85 -18.83
N GLY A 727 -17.73 -27.77 -18.57
CA GLY A 727 -18.26 -27.15 -17.36
C GLY A 727 -19.78 -27.29 -17.22
N LYS A 728 -20.36 -26.58 -16.25
CA LYS A 728 -21.81 -26.34 -16.24
C LYS A 728 -22.15 -25.20 -17.21
N ILE A 729 -23.31 -25.24 -17.83
CA ILE A 729 -23.78 -24.14 -18.69
C ILE A 729 -23.95 -22.88 -17.80
N GLY A 730 -23.39 -21.75 -18.24
CA GLY A 730 -23.43 -20.47 -17.51
C GLY A 730 -22.25 -20.18 -16.57
N ILE A 731 -21.21 -21.03 -16.52
CA ILE A 731 -19.94 -20.73 -15.84
C ILE A 731 -18.74 -21.02 -16.76
N ASN A 732 -17.60 -20.39 -16.49
CA ASN A 732 -16.35 -20.73 -17.17
C ASN A 732 -15.96 -22.17 -16.83
N GLY A 733 -15.69 -22.97 -17.88
CA GLY A 733 -15.30 -24.37 -17.76
C GLY A 733 -13.82 -24.56 -17.42
N GLN A 734 -13.43 -25.82 -17.25
CA GLN A 734 -12.04 -26.24 -17.22
C GLN A 734 -11.59 -26.58 -18.65
N ALA A 735 -10.35 -26.24 -19.00
CA ALA A 735 -9.72 -26.60 -20.27
C ALA A 735 -8.65 -27.68 -20.06
N GLN A 736 -8.49 -28.56 -21.05
CA GLN A 736 -7.41 -29.53 -21.15
C GLN A 736 -6.87 -29.51 -22.58
N ILE A 737 -5.54 -29.37 -22.73
CA ILE A 737 -4.87 -29.38 -24.04
C ILE A 737 -4.06 -30.68 -24.14
N LYS A 738 -4.02 -31.27 -25.34
CA LYS A 738 -3.19 -32.42 -25.64
C LYS A 738 -2.55 -32.32 -27.03
N GLU A 739 -1.24 -32.48 -27.08
CA GLU A 739 -0.43 -32.42 -28.30
C GLU A 739 -0.26 -33.81 -28.94
N PHE A 740 0.02 -33.81 -30.25
CA PHE A 740 0.24 -34.97 -31.10
C PHE A 740 1.40 -34.73 -32.07
N GLU A 741 1.90 -35.78 -32.72
CA GLU A 741 3.00 -35.67 -33.70
C GLU A 741 2.55 -35.07 -35.05
N THR A 742 1.24 -35.02 -35.33
CA THR A 742 0.65 -34.47 -36.56
C THR A 742 -0.75 -33.93 -36.33
N THR A 743 -1.14 -32.91 -37.11
CA THR A 743 -2.52 -32.38 -37.21
C THR A 743 -3.56 -33.49 -37.46
N ASP A 744 -3.16 -34.51 -38.23
CA ASP A 744 -4.01 -35.64 -38.63
C ASP A 744 -4.28 -36.62 -37.46
N ALA A 745 -3.30 -36.79 -36.56
CA ALA A 745 -3.46 -37.52 -35.31
C ALA A 745 -4.31 -36.73 -34.30
N ALA A 746 -4.15 -35.41 -34.22
CA ALA A 746 -4.99 -34.52 -33.42
C ALA A 746 -6.47 -34.59 -33.86
N ARG A 747 -6.74 -34.45 -35.17
CA ARG A 747 -8.10 -34.62 -35.73
C ARG A 747 -8.74 -35.98 -35.38
N LYS A 748 -8.02 -37.08 -35.60
CA LYS A 748 -8.50 -38.44 -35.25
C LYS A 748 -8.75 -38.61 -33.74
N HIS A 749 -8.01 -37.90 -32.89
CA HIS A 749 -8.28 -37.90 -31.45
C HIS A 749 -9.54 -37.12 -31.09
N ALA A 750 -9.73 -35.93 -31.66
CA ALA A 750 -10.93 -35.12 -31.46
C ALA A 750 -12.20 -35.86 -31.93
N GLU A 751 -12.18 -36.49 -33.10
CA GLU A 751 -13.30 -37.31 -33.60
C GLU A 751 -13.66 -38.47 -32.66
N LYS A 752 -12.65 -39.15 -32.09
CA LYS A 752 -12.88 -40.20 -31.08
C LYS A 752 -13.58 -39.65 -29.83
N LEU A 753 -13.14 -38.48 -29.33
CA LEU A 753 -13.74 -37.83 -28.17
C LEU A 753 -15.18 -37.38 -28.46
N VAL A 754 -15.46 -36.80 -29.63
CA VAL A 754 -16.82 -36.45 -30.08
C VAL A 754 -17.72 -37.69 -30.07
N HIS A 755 -17.27 -38.80 -30.65
CA HIS A 755 -18.04 -40.03 -30.71
C HIS A 755 -18.34 -40.60 -29.30
N GLU A 756 -17.40 -40.47 -28.36
CA GLU A 756 -17.60 -40.83 -26.96
C GLU A 756 -18.65 -39.93 -26.26
N LYS A 757 -18.67 -38.62 -26.56
CA LYS A 757 -19.61 -37.67 -25.94
C LYS A 757 -21.03 -37.81 -26.48
N LEU A 758 -21.18 -38.01 -27.80
CA LEU A 758 -22.46 -38.37 -28.42
C LEU A 758 -23.02 -39.66 -27.83
N LYS A 759 -22.18 -40.69 -27.62
CA LYS A 759 -22.57 -41.95 -26.95
C LYS A 759 -22.98 -41.74 -25.48
N ASN A 760 -22.42 -40.75 -24.81
CA ASN A 760 -22.79 -40.34 -23.45
C ASN A 760 -23.98 -39.35 -23.41
N GLY A 761 -24.73 -39.20 -24.51
CA GLY A 761 -25.98 -38.43 -24.56
C GLY A 761 -25.83 -36.92 -24.74
N TYR A 762 -24.61 -36.41 -24.99
CA TYR A 762 -24.42 -35.01 -25.35
C TYR A 762 -24.93 -34.77 -26.78
N GLN A 763 -25.52 -33.62 -27.05
CA GLN A 763 -26.00 -33.20 -28.36
C GLN A 763 -25.16 -32.04 -28.89
N GLU A 764 -24.86 -32.03 -30.19
CA GLU A 764 -24.04 -30.97 -30.81
C GLU A 764 -24.88 -29.69 -31.02
N VAL A 765 -24.33 -28.55 -30.61
CA VAL A 765 -24.99 -27.24 -30.66
C VAL A 765 -24.20 -26.34 -31.60
N VAL A 766 -24.75 -26.12 -32.79
CA VAL A 766 -24.17 -25.23 -33.80
C VAL A 766 -24.22 -23.78 -33.31
N GLN A 767 -23.06 -23.14 -33.13
CA GLN A 767 -22.99 -21.72 -32.77
C GLN A 767 -23.37 -20.84 -33.97
N GLY A 768 -24.65 -20.47 -34.05
CA GLY A 768 -25.16 -19.54 -35.06
C GLY A 768 -26.52 -18.96 -34.69
N ALA A 769 -26.63 -17.63 -34.77
CA ALA A 769 -27.84 -16.82 -34.60
C ALA A 769 -28.56 -16.87 -33.23
N TYR A 770 -28.31 -15.85 -32.39
CA TYR A 770 -29.30 -15.34 -31.44
C TYR A 770 -29.61 -13.87 -31.78
N GLN A 771 -30.86 -13.58 -32.16
CA GLN A 771 -31.30 -12.21 -32.49
C GLN A 771 -31.75 -11.44 -31.25
N LYS A 772 -31.72 -10.10 -31.35
CA LYS A 772 -32.31 -9.18 -30.36
C LYS A 772 -33.81 -9.43 -30.21
N VAL A 773 -34.31 -9.46 -28.97
CA VAL A 773 -35.72 -9.23 -28.63
C VAL A 773 -35.79 -8.09 -27.61
N SER A 774 -36.80 -7.23 -27.73
CA SER A 774 -36.92 -5.97 -27.00
C SER A 774 -37.65 -6.08 -25.64
N GLN A 775 -37.59 -4.99 -24.87
CA GLN A 775 -38.10 -4.84 -23.50
C GLN A 775 -39.63 -4.94 -23.39
N ALA A 776 -40.11 -5.36 -22.19
CA ALA A 776 -41.15 -4.72 -21.34
C ALA A 776 -42.05 -5.74 -20.59
N PRO A 777 -42.72 -5.38 -19.47
CA PRO A 777 -42.37 -4.41 -18.42
C PRO A 777 -42.40 -5.04 -16.99
N ALA A 778 -42.01 -4.28 -15.96
CA ALA A 778 -42.03 -4.73 -14.57
C ALA A 778 -43.45 -4.72 -13.92
N LYS A 779 -43.65 -5.59 -12.91
CA LYS A 779 -44.85 -5.66 -12.03
C LYS A 779 -44.45 -6.18 -10.61
N PRO A 780 -45.28 -6.03 -9.56
CA PRO A 780 -44.84 -5.22 -8.41
C PRO A 780 -44.66 -5.96 -7.06
N VAL A 781 -44.11 -5.22 -6.10
CA VAL A 781 -43.80 -5.63 -4.71
C VAL A 781 -45.07 -5.91 -3.88
N PRO A 782 -45.13 -6.97 -3.04
CA PRO A 782 -46.23 -7.21 -2.09
C PRO A 782 -46.27 -6.23 -0.90
N ALA A 783 -47.48 -5.92 -0.44
CA ALA A 783 -47.74 -5.03 0.71
C ALA A 783 -47.79 -5.81 2.06
N PRO A 784 -47.62 -5.13 3.23
CA PRO A 784 -47.42 -5.80 4.51
C PRO A 784 -48.70 -6.28 5.22
N VAL A 785 -48.55 -7.31 6.06
CA VAL A 785 -49.61 -7.92 6.88
C VAL A 785 -49.84 -7.12 8.18
N LYS A 786 -51.09 -7.13 8.70
CA LYS A 786 -51.52 -6.42 9.92
C LYS A 786 -52.10 -7.40 10.99
N PRO A 787 -52.33 -6.97 12.25
CA PRO A 787 -52.10 -7.81 13.44
C PRO A 787 -53.33 -8.51 14.06
N VAL A 788 -53.07 -9.31 15.11
CA VAL A 788 -54.05 -10.01 15.98
C VAL A 788 -53.85 -9.56 17.46
N SER A 789 -54.85 -9.73 18.34
CA SER A 789 -55.05 -8.86 19.52
C SER A 789 -55.24 -9.52 20.91
N VAL A 790 -54.46 -9.01 21.88
CA VAL A 790 -54.81 -8.55 23.26
C VAL A 790 -55.73 -9.37 24.20
N LYS A 791 -55.21 -9.67 25.41
CA LYS A 791 -55.81 -9.50 26.77
C LYS A 791 -54.70 -9.73 27.84
N ALA A 792 -54.31 -8.79 28.71
CA ALA A 792 -55.00 -8.16 29.86
C ALA A 792 -55.02 -9.05 31.13
N LYS A 793 -54.75 -8.58 32.36
CA LYS A 793 -54.60 -7.20 32.93
C LYS A 793 -53.12 -6.96 33.41
N SER A 794 -52.69 -6.20 34.44
CA SER A 794 -53.32 -5.40 35.54
C SER A 794 -52.32 -4.39 36.17
N SER A 795 -52.81 -3.54 37.10
CA SER A 795 -52.12 -2.41 37.80
C SER A 795 -52.56 -2.40 39.30
N PRO A 796 -52.07 -1.55 40.27
CA PRO A 796 -51.37 -0.24 40.08
C PRO A 796 -50.25 0.19 41.07
N ALA A 797 -49.47 1.21 40.64
CA ALA A 797 -48.96 2.44 41.33
C ALA A 797 -48.30 2.40 42.75
N PRO A 798 -47.48 3.43 43.15
CA PRO A 798 -47.20 4.72 42.50
C PRO A 798 -45.70 5.01 42.21
N GLU A 799 -45.44 6.24 41.74
CA GLU A 799 -44.22 6.71 41.07
C GLU A 799 -43.05 7.12 41.97
N LYS A 800 -41.86 7.24 41.36
CA LYS A 800 -41.09 8.50 41.34
C LYS A 800 -40.11 8.52 40.15
N SER A 801 -40.27 9.47 39.24
CA SER A 801 -39.42 9.66 38.05
C SER A 801 -38.86 11.09 38.00
N ALA A 802 -37.65 11.24 37.47
CA ALA A 802 -37.10 12.54 37.08
C ALA A 802 -37.48 12.85 35.61
N PRO A 803 -37.72 14.12 35.24
CA PRO A 803 -38.27 14.45 33.92
C PRO A 803 -37.21 14.46 32.82
N SER A 804 -37.60 14.00 31.62
CA SER A 804 -36.90 14.33 30.39
C SER A 804 -37.24 15.76 29.95
N SER A 805 -36.24 16.64 29.84
CA SER A 805 -36.48 18.02 29.40
C SER A 805 -36.81 18.06 27.90
N LYS A 806 -37.94 18.68 27.56
CA LYS A 806 -38.41 18.81 26.17
C LYS A 806 -37.56 19.85 25.44
N LYS A 807 -37.23 19.65 24.16
CA LYS A 807 -36.38 20.60 23.43
C LYS A 807 -37.19 21.71 22.73
N VAL A 808 -36.63 22.93 22.70
CA VAL A 808 -37.17 24.08 21.96
C VAL A 808 -36.07 24.70 21.09
N CYS A 809 -36.40 25.09 19.87
CA CYS A 809 -35.48 25.79 18.95
C CYS A 809 -36.07 27.17 18.65
N ILE A 810 -35.27 28.22 18.80
CA ILE A 810 -35.62 29.59 18.41
C ILE A 810 -34.89 29.92 17.10
N SER A 811 -35.57 30.51 16.12
CA SER A 811 -34.98 30.83 14.82
C SER A 811 -35.49 32.14 14.23
N GLY A 812 -34.57 32.92 13.66
CA GLY A 812 -34.83 34.29 13.18
C GLY A 812 -34.61 35.34 14.28
N LYS A 813 -34.89 36.60 13.96
CA LYS A 813 -34.92 37.72 14.91
C LYS A 813 -36.36 37.90 15.39
N LEU A 814 -36.63 37.65 16.67
CA LEU A 814 -37.98 37.69 17.22
C LEU A 814 -38.53 39.13 17.35
N PRO A 815 -39.87 39.33 17.29
CA PRO A 815 -40.52 40.65 17.37
C PRO A 815 -40.12 41.52 18.57
N SER A 816 -39.93 40.92 19.75
CA SER A 816 -39.51 41.61 20.97
C SER A 816 -38.12 42.28 20.87
N GLY A 817 -37.29 41.83 19.92
CA GLY A 817 -35.88 42.19 19.83
C GLY A 817 -34.96 41.37 20.74
N ASN A 818 -35.50 40.51 21.61
CA ASN A 818 -34.74 39.57 22.43
C ASN A 818 -33.92 38.61 21.55
N LYS A 819 -32.77 38.21 22.06
CA LYS A 819 -31.90 37.19 21.47
C LYS A 819 -32.31 35.81 21.96
N LYS A 820 -31.91 34.78 21.21
CA LYS A 820 -32.09 33.37 21.58
C LYS A 820 -31.65 33.07 23.04
N ALA A 821 -30.53 33.63 23.50
CA ALA A 821 -29.99 33.39 24.84
C ALA A 821 -30.88 33.93 25.97
N ASP A 822 -31.64 35.01 25.72
CA ASP A 822 -32.48 35.65 26.73
C ASP A 822 -33.67 34.74 27.15
N TYR A 823 -33.97 33.72 26.34
CA TYR A 823 -34.97 32.68 26.59
C TYR A 823 -34.42 31.42 27.27
N GLU A 824 -33.11 31.27 27.45
CA GLU A 824 -32.50 30.03 27.94
C GLU A 824 -32.89 29.71 29.39
N ALA A 825 -32.79 30.70 30.29
CA ALA A 825 -33.19 30.53 31.69
C ALA A 825 -34.71 30.37 31.88
N PRO A 826 -35.60 31.15 31.23
CA PRO A 826 -37.04 30.88 31.23
C PRO A 826 -37.42 29.48 30.73
N LEU A 827 -36.83 29.02 29.62
CA LEU A 827 -37.08 27.68 29.10
C LEU A 827 -36.65 26.61 30.09
N LEU A 828 -35.46 26.75 30.70
CA LEU A 828 -34.95 25.79 31.69
C LEU A 828 -35.84 25.72 32.94
N ALA A 829 -36.36 26.85 33.40
CA ALA A 829 -37.32 26.91 34.50
C ALA A 829 -38.63 26.15 34.16
N ALA A 830 -39.17 26.35 32.96
CA ALA A 830 -40.36 25.65 32.46
C ALA A 830 -40.12 24.17 32.05
N GLY A 831 -38.94 23.60 32.34
CA GLY A 831 -38.61 22.20 32.04
C GLY A 831 -38.19 21.90 30.60
N TYR A 832 -37.82 22.93 29.83
CA TYR A 832 -37.37 22.82 28.44
C TYR A 832 -35.86 23.03 28.30
N SER A 833 -35.26 22.47 27.24
CA SER A 833 -33.87 22.71 26.86
C SER A 833 -33.78 23.40 25.48
N LEU A 834 -32.89 24.37 25.36
CA LEU A 834 -32.77 25.22 24.17
C LEU A 834 -31.72 24.63 23.20
N VAL A 835 -32.08 24.43 21.93
CA VAL A 835 -31.20 23.82 20.91
C VAL A 835 -31.02 24.69 19.66
N ASP A 836 -29.97 24.43 18.88
CA ASP A 836 -29.58 25.23 17.71
C ASP A 836 -30.24 24.84 16.38
N ASP A 837 -30.85 23.66 16.29
CA ASP A 837 -31.54 23.21 15.09
C ASP A 837 -32.69 22.23 15.40
N VAL A 838 -33.56 21.99 14.42
CA VAL A 838 -34.68 21.06 14.51
C VAL A 838 -34.17 19.62 14.55
N VAL A 839 -34.51 18.91 15.63
CA VAL A 839 -34.17 17.51 15.90
C VAL A 839 -35.44 16.66 16.05
N HIS A 840 -35.32 15.33 16.03
CA HIS A 840 -36.48 14.42 16.10
C HIS A 840 -37.26 14.50 17.42
N ASP A 841 -36.64 14.96 18.51
CA ASP A 841 -37.25 15.13 19.83
C ASP A 841 -37.48 16.61 20.20
N LEU A 842 -37.58 17.48 19.17
CA LEU A 842 -37.97 18.88 19.35
C LEU A 842 -39.48 18.98 19.62
N ALA A 843 -39.86 19.65 20.71
CA ALA A 843 -41.27 19.91 21.02
C ALA A 843 -41.81 21.12 20.25
N TYR A 844 -41.03 22.21 20.18
CA TYR A 844 -41.45 23.47 19.55
C TYR A 844 -40.33 24.13 18.74
N LEU A 845 -40.65 24.60 17.54
CA LEU A 845 -39.87 25.58 16.78
C LEU A 845 -40.56 26.95 16.90
N VAL A 846 -39.83 27.93 17.43
CA VAL A 846 -40.31 29.31 17.59
C VAL A 846 -39.79 30.16 16.45
N LEU A 847 -40.70 30.86 15.77
CA LEU A 847 -40.40 31.78 14.66
C LEU A 847 -40.98 33.17 14.93
N ALA A 848 -40.32 34.18 14.36
CA ALA A 848 -40.77 35.57 14.42
C ALA A 848 -42.07 35.82 13.62
N ASP A 849 -42.25 35.06 12.55
CA ASP A 849 -43.47 34.95 11.75
C ASP A 849 -43.59 33.46 11.34
N PRO A 850 -44.70 32.76 11.65
CA PRO A 850 -44.90 31.37 11.25
C PRO A 850 -45.31 31.18 9.77
N ALA A 851 -45.58 32.25 9.01
CA ALA A 851 -46.01 32.18 7.61
C ALA A 851 -44.89 31.85 6.59
N PRO A 852 -43.70 32.51 6.58
CA PRO A 852 -42.68 32.26 5.57
C PRO A 852 -41.91 30.95 5.80
N MET A 853 -41.72 30.16 4.74
CA MET A 853 -41.01 28.89 4.82
C MET A 853 -39.49 29.07 4.90
N SER A 854 -38.96 29.15 6.12
CA SER A 854 -37.54 28.90 6.37
C SER A 854 -37.20 27.40 6.24
N SER A 855 -35.94 27.08 5.98
CA SER A 855 -35.46 25.68 5.94
C SER A 855 -35.74 24.92 7.24
N LYS A 856 -35.68 25.61 8.39
CA LYS A 856 -36.08 25.06 9.69
C LYS A 856 -37.59 24.83 9.81
N ALA A 857 -38.43 25.71 9.25
CA ALA A 857 -39.89 25.48 9.20
C ALA A 857 -40.23 24.24 8.36
N GLU A 858 -39.55 24.03 7.23
CA GLU A 858 -39.71 22.83 6.41
C GLU A 858 -39.22 21.57 7.14
N LYS A 859 -38.06 21.65 7.83
CA LYS A 859 -37.52 20.56 8.65
C LYS A 859 -38.45 20.21 9.82
N ALA A 860 -39.06 21.19 10.48
CA ALA A 860 -40.06 21.00 11.53
C ALA A 860 -41.32 20.29 11.01
N ARG A 861 -41.87 20.74 9.86
CA ARG A 861 -43.03 20.09 9.21
C ARG A 861 -42.75 18.63 8.84
N LYS A 862 -41.56 18.32 8.30
CA LYS A 862 -41.14 16.93 7.99
C LYS A 862 -41.02 16.03 9.21
N LEU A 863 -40.82 16.60 10.41
CA LEU A 863 -40.67 15.88 11.68
C LEU A 863 -41.93 15.97 12.58
N GLY A 864 -43.01 16.58 12.11
CA GLY A 864 -44.25 16.75 12.88
C GLY A 864 -44.15 17.71 14.08
N VAL A 865 -43.09 18.54 14.13
CA VAL A 865 -42.82 19.46 15.25
C VAL A 865 -43.75 20.68 15.16
N ALA A 866 -44.31 21.09 16.30
CA ALA A 866 -45.16 22.28 16.38
C ALA A 866 -44.34 23.55 16.10
N VAL A 867 -44.86 24.41 15.22
CA VAL A 867 -44.31 25.74 14.95
C VAL A 867 -45.19 26.77 15.64
N ILE A 868 -44.60 27.64 16.46
CA ILE A 868 -45.30 28.60 17.31
C ILE A 868 -44.67 30.01 17.20
N SER A 869 -45.43 31.04 17.56
CA SER A 869 -44.95 32.43 17.63
C SER A 869 -44.17 32.73 18.92
N GLU A 870 -43.57 33.92 19.01
CA GLU A 870 -43.01 34.41 20.27
C GLU A 870 -44.08 34.66 21.34
N GLU A 871 -45.30 35.06 20.96
CA GLU A 871 -46.41 35.26 21.90
C GLU A 871 -46.88 33.91 22.48
N ASP A 872 -47.00 32.87 21.65
CA ASP A 872 -47.29 31.50 22.09
C ASP A 872 -46.19 30.97 23.03
N LEU A 873 -44.92 31.26 22.74
CA LEU A 873 -43.80 30.90 23.62
C LEU A 873 -43.94 31.59 24.98
N GLN A 874 -44.26 32.89 25.00
CA GLN A 874 -44.48 33.62 26.25
C GLN A 874 -45.65 33.03 27.05
N VAL A 875 -46.78 32.71 26.40
CA VAL A 875 -47.91 32.03 27.06
C VAL A 875 -47.50 30.66 27.61
N LEU A 876 -46.73 29.87 26.86
CA LEU A 876 -46.23 28.56 27.30
C LEU A 876 -45.31 28.65 28.52
N LEU A 877 -44.46 29.68 28.58
CA LEU A 877 -43.57 29.97 29.71
C LEU A 877 -44.31 30.48 30.95
N HIS A 878 -45.44 31.18 30.79
CA HIS A 878 -46.25 31.69 31.91
C HIS A 878 -47.32 30.70 32.40
N THR A 879 -47.55 29.58 31.69
CA THR A 879 -48.58 28.58 32.04
C THR A 879 -48.03 27.30 32.67
N ASN A 880 -46.70 27.11 32.72
CA ASN A 880 -46.03 26.02 33.45
C ASN A 880 -44.99 26.60 34.43
N PRO A 881 -45.40 26.97 35.66
CA PRO A 881 -44.50 27.32 36.76
C PRO A 881 -43.91 26.08 37.46
#